data_AF-A0A8C4KT67-F1
#
_entry.id   AF-A0A8C4KT67-F1
#
_cell.length_a   1.000
_cell.length_b   1.000
_cell.length_c   1.000
_cell.angle_alpha   90.00
_cell.angle_beta   90.00
_cell.angle_gamma   90.00
#
_symmetry.space_group_name_H-M   'P 1'
#
loop_
_entity.id
_entity.type
_entity.pdbx_description
1 polymer ?
#
loop_
_entity_poly.entity_id
_entity_poly.type
_entity_poly.pdbx_seq_one_letter_code
_entity_poly.pdbx_strand_id
1 'polypeptide(L)'
;MTVGIFANCTFCLKVKHLPRQQKKKLQTDIKENGGKFSFLLNPQCTHIILDSADVLSQYQLNSLQKNHIHIANPEFIWDSVKERTLLDVKNYDPNKSVDLTPPPCQKASSLGKHFISINPVMKTFCWCFFCVLLSQLLLEEVINSSTLSQEVSHLVEMIWAEALGHLEHTLLQPVNRISLNDVSKAEGILLLVKTALENGETEEQLQKMMTEFYRLVPHKGATAEQITLRLLAKKEDLCQLIRDMVNVCETNLAKPNPPSLAKYRALRCKIEHVEENTEEFFRVRKESPVNILQIFRVGKVNETTEFLSRLGTVKRLLHGSPVRSFVGILSRGLLLPKVVEARGVKRTDIGNLGSGIYFSNALSTSTKYSHPGETDGTRLLVICEVALGKCMDLHKKDFSLVEAPPGYDSVHGVPGTATVPTDFEDDEFVVYKTNQVKMKYIVKFCIAGDEIKDFHPCDNSKPFSNIKSGLQDASGNSVPLEDVHIKGKIIDFVAQVIVFQTYTNQNPVPIEAKYVFPLDDKAAVCGFEAFINGKHIVGEIEEKEKAHREYRAAISQGHGAYLMDQDAPDVFTVSVGNLPPKAKILIKITYITELSIQGTAAVFFMPATVAPWQQDKALNENIQVCMLKIRVKEAFCIFSLSMSIEMPYVIEFISSDTHELRQKSTDCKAVISTVEGSSLDSSGFSLHIGLSDAYLPRMWVEKHPEKESEACMLVFQPDLDIALPDLAEKSEVVICLDCSNSMESVPFLQAKQIALYALSLVGKKQKINIVKFGTGESICYRTEGQNLILLRTFCTSASPTMGNTDFWKTLRYLNLLYPSQGLRNILLISDGHLQNERLTLQLVRRNVQHTRLFSCGVGSTANHHILRILSQCGAGVFEYFNSKSKHSWKKQKLERDQMTRLCSPSCHSVSVKWQQLSPDAPEPLQAPAQVQSLFHNDRLLVYGFIPHCTQATLYALIQEKEFSTMVSTTELQKTTGTMIHKLTARALIRDYEDGILHENERNHEMKKQVLKSLIIKLSKENCLLTQFTSFVAVEKRDDNEAPFPNIPNILELIAKEDVDFLPYMSWQEKQPDASITQVNVNYQIH
;
A
#
# COMPACT_ATOMS: atom_id res chain seq x y z
N MET A 1 39.87 54.97 23.93
CA MET A 1 38.84 53.98 23.56
C MET A 1 38.28 54.37 22.20
N THR A 2 38.63 53.67 21.14
CA THR A 2 38.03 53.84 19.82
C THR A 2 36.58 53.37 19.89
N VAL A 3 35.64 54.28 19.63
CA VAL A 3 34.21 53.96 19.56
C VAL A 3 34.00 53.02 18.36
N GLY A 4 33.48 51.82 18.59
CA GLY A 4 33.21 50.86 17.52
C GLY A 4 32.22 51.43 16.50
N ILE A 5 32.40 51.08 15.21
CA ILE A 5 31.60 51.58 14.07
C ILE A 5 30.10 51.43 14.32
N PHE A 6 29.71 50.37 15.03
CA PHE A 6 28.32 50.03 15.33
C PHE A 6 27.94 50.21 16.81
N ALA A 7 28.71 50.97 17.61
CA ALA A 7 28.55 51.06 19.07
C ALA A 7 27.12 51.43 19.54
N ASN A 8 26.37 52.17 18.71
CA ASN A 8 24.99 52.59 18.99
C ASN A 8 23.94 51.84 18.14
N CYS A 9 24.31 50.72 17.52
CA CYS A 9 23.44 49.96 16.64
C CYS A 9 23.05 48.59 17.24
N THR A 10 21.77 48.28 17.17
CA THR A 10 21.22 46.97 17.51
C THR A 10 20.61 46.35 16.25
N PHE A 11 21.18 45.23 15.79
CA PHE A 11 20.80 44.58 14.54
C PHE A 11 19.90 43.38 14.78
N CYS A 12 18.85 43.26 13.95
CA CYS A 12 18.09 42.03 13.78
C CYS A 12 18.43 41.44 12.40
N LEU A 13 18.88 40.19 12.35
CA LEU A 13 19.25 39.54 11.08
C LEU A 13 18.13 38.62 10.60
N LYS A 14 17.59 38.89 9.41
CA LYS A 14 16.59 38.06 8.73
C LYS A 14 17.05 37.74 7.31
N VAL A 15 18.14 36.98 7.24
CA VAL A 15 18.75 36.53 5.97
C VAL A 15 18.41 35.05 5.71
N LYS A 16 17.67 34.75 4.65
CA LYS A 16 17.17 33.40 4.31
C LYS A 16 18.11 32.66 3.34
N HIS A 17 18.65 33.36 2.34
CA HIS A 17 19.38 32.84 1.19
C HIS A 17 20.91 32.90 1.35
N LEU A 18 21.45 33.60 2.36
CA LEU A 18 22.89 33.60 2.61
C LEU A 18 23.44 32.22 3.07
N PRO A 19 24.63 31.78 2.61
CA PRO A 19 25.31 30.59 3.13
C PRO A 19 25.69 30.68 4.61
N ARG A 20 25.73 29.55 5.33
CA ARG A 20 25.98 29.49 6.79
C ARG A 20 27.31 30.13 7.22
N GLN A 21 28.36 30.01 6.41
CA GLN A 21 29.67 30.65 6.68
C GLN A 21 29.59 32.18 6.62
N GLN A 22 28.87 32.74 5.64
CA GLN A 22 28.70 34.19 5.51
C GLN A 22 27.81 34.77 6.60
N LYS A 23 26.78 34.05 7.07
CA LYS A 23 25.97 34.47 8.23
C LYS A 23 26.80 34.58 9.51
N LYS A 24 27.70 33.61 9.74
CA LYS A 24 28.63 33.66 10.88
C LYS A 24 29.58 34.84 10.75
N LYS A 25 30.15 35.08 9.58
CA LYS A 25 31.02 36.24 9.32
C LYS A 25 30.30 37.57 9.58
N LEU A 26 29.09 37.73 9.05
CA LEU A 26 28.25 38.92 9.28
C LEU A 26 27.98 39.16 10.78
N GLN A 27 27.75 38.08 11.54
CA GLN A 27 27.57 38.18 12.99
C GLN A 27 28.85 38.59 13.73
N THR A 28 29.99 38.02 13.34
CA THR A 28 31.30 38.38 13.88
C THR A 28 31.65 39.83 13.59
N ASP A 29 31.49 40.28 12.33
CA ASP A 29 31.82 41.64 11.88
C ASP A 29 31.04 42.71 12.64
N ILE A 30 29.75 42.48 12.94
CA ILE A 30 28.93 43.40 13.74
C ILE A 30 29.44 43.45 15.19
N LYS A 31 29.71 42.30 15.80
CA LYS A 31 30.08 42.21 17.22
C LYS A 31 31.47 42.79 17.49
N GLU A 32 32.45 42.48 16.64
CA GLU A 32 33.82 42.98 16.75
C GLU A 32 33.91 44.50 16.54
N ASN A 33 32.96 45.08 15.79
CA ASN A 33 32.87 46.52 15.56
C ASN A 33 31.85 47.23 16.49
N GLY A 34 31.49 46.59 17.62
CA GLY A 34 30.75 47.22 18.73
C GLY A 34 29.22 47.15 18.65
N GLY A 35 28.64 46.47 17.66
CA GLY A 35 27.20 46.33 17.49
C GLY A 35 26.55 45.27 18.38
N LYS A 36 25.27 45.46 18.70
CA LYS A 36 24.46 44.52 19.49
C LYS A 36 23.50 43.71 18.61
N PHE A 37 23.13 42.50 19.06
CA PHE A 37 22.16 41.65 18.37
C PHE A 37 20.86 41.52 19.13
N SER A 38 19.76 41.49 18.38
CA SER A 38 18.48 40.99 18.86
C SER A 38 18.01 39.83 18.00
N PHE A 39 17.67 38.70 18.64
CA PHE A 39 17.15 37.51 17.96
C PHE A 39 15.71 37.69 17.46
N LEU A 40 14.99 38.68 18.01
CA LEU A 40 13.62 39.02 17.63
C LEU A 40 13.55 40.51 17.28
N LEU A 41 12.71 40.85 16.30
CA LEU A 41 12.47 42.24 15.95
C LEU A 41 11.70 42.91 17.09
N ASN A 42 12.32 43.89 17.77
CA ASN A 42 11.73 44.62 18.88
C ASN A 42 12.07 46.13 18.77
N PRO A 43 11.46 46.99 19.61
CA PRO A 43 11.68 48.45 19.53
C PRO A 43 13.10 48.92 19.84
N GLN A 44 13.98 48.07 20.39
CA GLN A 44 15.39 48.41 20.67
C GLN A 44 16.30 48.16 19.47
N CYS A 45 15.81 47.50 18.42
CA CYS A 45 16.53 47.31 17.16
C CYS A 45 16.61 48.65 16.41
N THR A 46 17.80 49.02 15.94
CA THR A 46 17.97 50.19 15.08
C THR A 46 18.00 49.84 13.60
N HIS A 47 18.43 48.60 13.27
CA HIS A 47 18.54 48.11 11.90
C HIS A 47 18.03 46.68 11.76
N ILE A 48 17.43 46.37 10.62
CA ILE A 48 17.13 45.01 10.17
C ILE A 48 17.89 44.71 8.88
N ILE A 49 18.62 43.60 8.86
CA ILE A 49 19.39 43.16 7.69
C ILE A 49 18.64 42.04 6.98
N LEU A 50 18.34 42.23 5.70
CA LEU A 50 17.55 41.33 4.85
C LEU A 50 18.30 41.01 3.56
N ASP A 51 18.23 39.77 3.08
CA ASP A 51 18.75 39.39 1.76
C ASP A 51 17.65 39.32 0.68
N SER A 52 16.37 39.40 1.07
CA SER A 52 15.22 39.59 0.17
C SER A 52 14.10 40.33 0.89
N ALA A 53 13.37 41.18 0.18
CA ALA A 53 12.22 41.92 0.69
C ALA A 53 11.02 41.02 1.06
N ASP A 54 10.93 39.82 0.48
CA ASP A 54 9.82 38.86 0.68
C ASP A 54 9.83 38.20 2.08
N VAL A 55 10.85 38.50 2.89
CA VAL A 55 11.09 37.88 4.20
C VAL A 55 10.28 38.56 5.33
N LEU A 56 9.69 39.73 5.09
CA LEU A 56 8.91 40.47 6.08
C LEU A 56 7.40 40.36 5.83
N SER A 57 6.64 40.10 6.89
CA SER A 57 5.18 40.19 6.83
C SER A 57 4.70 41.64 6.92
N GLN A 58 3.47 41.92 6.47
CA GLN A 58 2.87 43.26 6.52
C GLN A 58 2.84 43.85 7.95
N TYR A 59 2.62 43.01 8.97
CA TYR A 59 2.68 43.42 10.38
C TYR A 59 4.09 43.88 10.80
N GLN A 60 5.12 43.17 10.34
CA GLN A 60 6.51 43.53 10.64
C GLN A 60 6.92 44.83 9.94
N LEU A 61 6.48 45.03 8.68
CA LEU A 61 6.68 46.29 7.97
C LEU A 61 6.06 47.47 8.72
N ASN A 62 4.82 47.31 9.22
CA ASN A 62 4.16 48.34 10.03
C ASN A 62 4.91 48.61 11.36
N SER A 63 5.46 47.57 12.01
CA SER A 63 6.26 47.74 13.23
C SER A 63 7.61 48.40 12.98
N LEU A 64 8.25 48.16 11.83
CA LEU A 64 9.51 48.80 11.44
C LEU A 64 9.29 50.31 11.21
N GLN A 65 8.21 50.67 10.51
CA GLN A 65 7.83 52.07 10.28
C GLN A 65 7.51 52.78 11.61
N LYS A 66 6.72 52.15 12.50
CA LYS A 66 6.34 52.74 13.79
C LYS A 66 7.55 53.02 14.70
N ASN A 67 8.56 52.16 14.67
CA ASN A 67 9.74 52.24 15.53
C ASN A 67 10.97 52.85 14.83
N HIS A 68 10.82 53.39 13.61
CA HIS A 68 11.90 54.00 12.81
C HIS A 68 13.14 53.11 12.63
N ILE A 69 12.93 51.82 12.37
CA ILE A 69 14.01 50.83 12.20
C ILE A 69 14.44 50.80 10.73
N HIS A 70 15.75 50.97 10.48
CA HIS A 70 16.30 51.02 9.12
C HIS A 70 16.43 49.63 8.49
N ILE A 71 16.09 49.52 7.20
CA ILE A 71 16.21 48.27 6.43
C ILE A 71 17.43 48.38 5.52
N ALA A 72 18.32 47.39 5.58
CA ALA A 72 19.49 47.31 4.72
C ALA A 72 19.76 45.87 4.25
N ASN A 73 20.46 45.73 3.14
CA ASN A 73 21.02 44.45 2.72
C ASN A 73 22.34 44.13 3.46
N PRO A 74 22.89 42.89 3.34
CA PRO A 74 24.12 42.52 4.05
C PRO A 74 25.37 43.33 3.65
N GLU A 75 25.41 43.90 2.44
CA GLU A 75 26.56 44.68 1.96
C GLU A 75 26.78 45.94 2.80
N PHE A 76 25.71 46.52 3.35
CA PHE A 76 25.79 47.64 4.28
C PHE A 76 26.79 47.42 5.42
N ILE A 77 26.78 46.21 6.00
CA ILE A 77 27.64 45.86 7.13
C ILE A 77 29.08 45.70 6.65
N TRP A 78 29.28 44.97 5.56
CA TRP A 78 30.62 44.69 5.05
C TRP A 78 31.32 45.95 4.55
N ASP A 79 30.61 46.82 3.84
CA ASP A 79 31.16 48.08 3.35
C ASP A 79 31.38 49.08 4.48
N SER A 80 30.50 49.13 5.50
CA SER A 80 30.76 49.97 6.68
C SER A 80 32.00 49.53 7.47
N VAL A 81 32.25 48.22 7.56
CA VAL A 81 33.47 47.69 8.18
C VAL A 81 34.71 47.96 7.32
N LYS A 82 34.59 47.81 6.00
CA LYS A 82 35.68 48.07 5.04
C LYS A 82 36.11 49.54 5.06
N GLU A 83 35.16 50.47 5.01
CA GLU A 83 35.41 51.92 5.01
C GLU A 83 35.67 52.48 6.42
N ARG A 84 35.63 51.62 7.46
CA ARG A 84 35.83 51.95 8.88
C ARG A 84 34.91 53.07 9.39
N THR A 85 33.72 53.21 8.82
CA THR A 85 32.73 54.24 9.15
C THR A 85 31.31 53.72 8.93
N LEU A 86 30.33 54.25 9.66
CA LEU A 86 28.93 53.87 9.48
C LEU A 86 28.37 54.56 8.24
N LEU A 87 28.05 53.77 7.19
CA LEU A 87 27.58 54.31 5.91
C LEU A 87 26.09 54.68 5.97
N ASP A 88 25.60 55.41 4.95
CA ASP A 88 24.17 55.74 4.84
C ASP A 88 23.39 54.53 4.32
N VAL A 89 22.41 54.08 5.11
CA VAL A 89 21.55 52.93 4.83
C VAL A 89 20.76 53.07 3.53
N LYS A 90 20.46 54.29 3.07
CA LYS A 90 19.66 54.53 1.84
C LYS A 90 20.28 53.97 0.56
N ASN A 91 21.59 53.75 0.55
CA ASN A 91 22.31 53.19 -0.60
C ASN A 91 22.29 51.65 -0.63
N TYR A 92 21.79 51.02 0.42
CA TYR A 92 21.78 49.57 0.61
C TYR A 92 20.35 49.02 0.69
N ASP A 93 19.41 49.71 0.04
CA ASP A 93 18.05 49.24 -0.10
C ASP A 93 18.04 47.93 -0.91
N PRO A 94 17.53 46.82 -0.35
CA PRO A 94 17.47 45.54 -1.06
C PRO A 94 16.65 45.57 -2.37
N ASN A 95 15.96 46.68 -2.68
CA ASN A 95 15.13 46.84 -3.88
C ASN A 95 15.75 47.66 -5.05
N LYS A 96 16.96 48.22 -4.93
CA LYS A 96 17.58 49.00 -6.03
C LYS A 96 18.55 48.16 -6.87
N SER A 97 18.27 47.99 -8.17
CA SER A 97 19.16 47.37 -9.17
C SER A 97 19.97 48.42 -9.96
N VAL A 98 21.27 48.19 -10.20
CA VAL A 98 22.17 49.07 -10.95
C VAL A 98 21.98 48.92 -12.47
N ASP A 99 21.85 50.05 -13.18
CA ASP A 99 21.63 50.21 -14.63
C ASP A 99 22.85 49.85 -15.50
N LEU A 100 22.63 49.09 -16.57
CA LEU A 100 23.48 49.06 -17.78
C LEU A 100 22.59 48.96 -19.02
N THR A 101 22.51 50.04 -19.79
CA THR A 101 21.75 50.17 -21.05
C THR A 101 22.56 49.74 -22.27
N PRO A 102 21.90 49.24 -23.34
CA PRO A 102 22.41 49.39 -24.71
C PRO A 102 21.39 50.04 -25.69
N PRO A 103 21.83 50.54 -26.88
CA PRO A 103 21.05 51.40 -27.79
C PRO A 103 20.28 50.61 -28.90
N PRO A 104 19.46 51.28 -29.77
CA PRO A 104 18.20 50.73 -30.29
C PRO A 104 18.13 50.42 -31.81
N CYS A 105 17.21 49.54 -32.23
CA CYS A 105 16.52 49.53 -33.55
C CYS A 105 15.31 48.57 -33.53
N GLN A 106 14.05 49.06 -33.63
CA GLN A 106 13.20 49.41 -34.80
C GLN A 106 12.19 48.31 -35.25
N LYS A 107 10.94 48.53 -34.80
CA LYS A 107 9.60 48.38 -35.44
C LYS A 107 9.20 47.10 -36.22
N ALA A 108 8.13 46.46 -35.74
CA ALA A 108 6.95 46.11 -36.55
C ALA A 108 5.63 46.15 -35.73
N SER A 109 4.61 46.73 -36.35
CA SER A 109 3.18 46.98 -36.01
C SER A 109 2.39 45.71 -35.62
N SER A 110 1.55 45.63 -34.59
CA SER A 110 0.33 46.34 -34.14
C SER A 110 -0.94 45.51 -34.33
N LEU A 111 -1.41 44.87 -33.24
CA LEU A 111 -2.84 44.62 -32.96
C LEU A 111 -3.00 44.16 -31.49
N GLY A 112 -3.86 44.86 -30.72
CA GLY A 112 -4.36 44.42 -29.41
C GLY A 112 -3.71 45.07 -28.17
N LYS A 113 -4.09 46.31 -27.84
CA LYS A 113 -3.80 46.95 -26.55
C LYS A 113 -4.82 46.52 -25.50
N HIS A 114 -4.39 45.91 -24.40
CA HIS A 114 -4.80 46.18 -23.00
C HIS A 114 -4.06 45.20 -22.06
N PHE A 115 -2.87 45.56 -21.58
CA PHE A 115 -2.29 45.08 -20.31
C PHE A 115 -1.12 46.01 -19.91
N ILE A 116 -1.11 46.41 -18.64
CA ILE A 116 -0.17 47.36 -18.05
C ILE A 116 1.19 46.69 -17.77
N SER A 117 2.26 47.44 -18.05
CA SER A 117 3.71 47.21 -17.93
C SER A 117 4.21 46.09 -17.00
N ILE A 118 4.85 45.05 -17.57
CA ILE A 118 5.70 44.06 -16.88
C ILE A 118 7.04 43.96 -17.64
N ASN A 119 8.12 43.88 -16.85
CA ASN A 119 9.54 43.84 -17.21
C ASN A 119 9.90 42.76 -18.28
N PRO A 120 10.70 43.06 -19.33
CA PRO A 120 10.99 42.13 -20.45
C PRO A 120 11.70 40.83 -20.07
N VAL A 121 12.46 40.78 -18.97
CA VAL A 121 13.09 39.52 -18.48
C VAL A 121 12.04 38.56 -17.91
N MET A 122 11.01 39.10 -17.25
CA MET A 122 9.88 38.34 -16.73
C MET A 122 8.97 37.81 -17.85
N LYS A 123 8.89 38.51 -19.00
CA LYS A 123 8.25 37.97 -20.20
C LYS A 123 8.96 36.70 -20.67
N THR A 124 10.28 36.68 -20.78
CA THR A 124 10.99 35.50 -21.31
C THR A 124 10.87 34.28 -20.38
N PHE A 125 10.94 34.50 -19.06
CA PHE A 125 10.78 33.42 -18.07
C PHE A 125 9.32 32.93 -17.95
N CYS A 126 8.36 33.86 -17.90
CA CYS A 126 6.94 33.52 -17.81
C CYS A 126 6.43 32.91 -19.13
N TRP A 127 6.92 33.36 -20.29
CA TRP A 127 6.55 32.81 -21.60
C TRP A 127 7.19 31.43 -21.86
N CYS A 128 8.41 31.16 -21.37
CA CYS A 128 8.99 29.81 -21.37
C CYS A 128 8.22 28.86 -20.45
N PHE A 129 7.84 29.29 -19.24
CA PHE A 129 7.06 28.47 -18.30
C PHE A 129 5.64 28.22 -18.84
N PHE A 130 5.01 29.23 -19.44
CA PHE A 130 3.69 29.13 -20.08
C PHE A 130 3.72 28.31 -21.37
N CYS A 131 4.79 28.38 -22.18
CA CYS A 131 4.96 27.54 -23.38
C CYS A 131 5.16 26.06 -23.03
N VAL A 132 5.93 25.74 -21.98
CA VAL A 132 6.13 24.34 -21.53
C VAL A 132 4.81 23.78 -20.98
N LEU A 133 4.09 24.58 -20.18
CA LEU A 133 2.80 24.18 -19.61
C LEU A 133 1.70 24.04 -20.68
N LEU A 134 1.64 24.95 -21.66
CA LEU A 134 0.72 24.88 -22.80
C LEU A 134 1.05 23.70 -23.72
N SER A 135 2.33 23.44 -23.97
CA SER A 135 2.76 22.27 -24.77
C SER A 135 2.42 20.95 -24.07
N GLN A 136 2.50 20.91 -22.73
CA GLN A 136 2.07 19.76 -21.92
C GLN A 136 0.56 19.55 -21.98
N LEU A 137 -0.24 20.61 -21.80
CA LEU A 137 -1.70 20.55 -21.86
C LEU A 137 -2.21 20.15 -23.25
N LEU A 138 -1.66 20.73 -24.31
CA LEU A 138 -2.00 20.37 -25.70
C LEU A 138 -1.58 18.93 -26.03
N LEU A 139 -0.47 18.45 -25.48
CA LEU A 139 -0.01 17.07 -25.68
C LEU A 139 -0.88 16.05 -24.94
N GLU A 140 -1.29 16.34 -23.69
CA GLU A 140 -2.23 15.53 -22.92
C GLU A 140 -3.65 15.53 -23.52
N GLU A 141 -4.13 16.66 -24.04
CA GLU A 141 -5.42 16.76 -24.73
C GLU A 141 -5.44 15.93 -26.02
N VAL A 142 -4.34 15.95 -26.79
CA VAL A 142 -4.21 15.16 -28.03
C VAL A 142 -4.04 13.66 -27.77
N ILE A 143 -3.36 13.24 -26.69
CA ILE A 143 -3.27 11.81 -26.30
C ILE A 143 -4.64 11.26 -25.90
N ASN A 144 -5.53 12.12 -25.37
CA ASN A 144 -6.89 11.77 -24.96
C ASN A 144 -7.94 11.96 -26.07
N SER A 145 -7.53 12.23 -27.32
CA SER A 145 -8.44 12.41 -28.44
C SER A 145 -9.30 11.16 -28.71
N SER A 146 -10.42 11.35 -29.41
CA SER A 146 -11.44 10.32 -29.64
C SER A 146 -11.22 9.49 -30.91
N THR A 147 -10.20 9.78 -31.73
CA THR A 147 -9.99 9.15 -33.05
C THR A 147 -8.52 8.84 -33.30
N LEU A 148 -8.26 7.65 -33.87
CA LEU A 148 -6.93 7.20 -34.32
C LEU A 148 -6.89 7.10 -35.83
N SER A 149 -5.75 7.43 -36.44
CA SER A 149 -5.52 7.09 -37.84
C SER A 149 -5.37 5.58 -38.00
N GLN A 150 -5.67 5.08 -39.20
CA GLN A 150 -5.58 3.65 -39.49
C GLN A 150 -4.16 3.12 -39.32
N GLU A 151 -3.15 3.90 -39.70
CA GLU A 151 -1.73 3.56 -39.62
C GLU A 151 -1.27 3.45 -38.17
N VAL A 152 -1.71 4.37 -37.29
CA VAL A 152 -1.40 4.31 -35.86
C VAL A 152 -2.13 3.13 -35.21
N SER A 153 -3.38 2.87 -35.59
CA SER A 153 -4.13 1.70 -35.13
C SER A 153 -3.43 0.39 -35.51
N HIS A 154 -2.95 0.27 -36.76
CA HIS A 154 -2.20 -0.89 -37.24
C HIS A 154 -0.86 -1.06 -36.50
N LEU A 155 -0.11 0.02 -36.28
CA LEU A 155 1.15 -0.03 -35.52
C LEU A 155 0.90 -0.55 -34.10
N VAL A 156 -0.12 -0.02 -33.42
CA VAL A 156 -0.47 -0.39 -32.04
C VAL A 156 -0.92 -1.84 -31.95
N GLU A 157 -1.77 -2.29 -32.87
CA GLU A 157 -2.20 -3.70 -32.91
C GLU A 157 -1.03 -4.64 -33.18
N MET A 158 -0.13 -4.28 -34.10
CA MET A 158 1.04 -5.08 -34.45
C MET A 158 2.00 -5.24 -33.26
N ILE A 159 2.40 -4.15 -32.59
CA ILE A 159 3.32 -4.27 -31.44
C ILE A 159 2.69 -5.03 -30.27
N TRP A 160 1.35 -4.97 -30.12
CA TRP A 160 0.62 -5.68 -29.07
C TRP A 160 0.50 -7.17 -29.38
N ALA A 161 0.21 -7.53 -30.62
CA ALA A 161 0.17 -8.92 -31.09
C ALA A 161 1.54 -9.59 -30.94
N GLU A 162 2.61 -8.89 -31.32
CA GLU A 162 3.99 -9.38 -31.17
C GLU A 162 4.35 -9.64 -29.69
N ALA A 163 4.00 -8.70 -28.80
CA ALA A 163 4.23 -8.85 -27.36
C ALA A 163 3.41 -10.01 -26.76
N LEU A 164 2.12 -10.11 -27.10
CA LEU A 164 1.23 -11.15 -26.61
C LEU A 164 1.65 -12.54 -27.13
N GLY A 165 1.99 -12.66 -28.41
CA GLY A 165 2.48 -13.90 -29.00
C GLY A 165 3.75 -14.40 -28.30
N HIS A 166 4.70 -13.50 -28.03
CA HIS A 166 5.90 -13.85 -27.25
C HIS A 166 5.55 -14.40 -25.85
N LEU A 167 4.60 -13.78 -25.16
CA LEU A 167 4.14 -14.26 -23.85
C LEU A 167 3.40 -15.59 -23.95
N GLU A 168 2.56 -15.79 -24.96
CA GLU A 168 1.84 -17.06 -25.17
C GLU A 168 2.78 -18.22 -25.49
N HIS A 169 3.88 -17.98 -26.20
CA HIS A 169 4.92 -18.98 -26.43
C HIS A 169 5.74 -19.30 -25.17
N THR A 170 5.90 -18.32 -24.27
CA THR A 170 6.72 -18.45 -23.07
C THR A 170 5.96 -19.02 -21.88
N LEU A 171 4.71 -18.60 -21.69
CA LEU A 171 3.90 -18.88 -20.50
C LEU A 171 2.99 -20.09 -20.71
N LEU A 172 2.84 -20.91 -19.66
CA LEU A 172 1.95 -22.06 -19.65
C LEU A 172 0.47 -21.64 -19.62
N GLN A 173 0.19 -20.50 -18.99
CA GLN A 173 -1.16 -19.91 -18.90
C GLN A 173 -1.22 -18.53 -19.56
N PRO A 174 -2.40 -18.10 -20.03
CA PRO A 174 -2.54 -16.77 -20.62
C PRO A 174 -2.19 -15.66 -19.63
N VAL A 175 -1.62 -14.56 -20.13
CA VAL A 175 -1.14 -13.43 -19.31
C VAL A 175 -2.23 -12.82 -18.42
N ASN A 176 -3.51 -12.89 -18.84
CA ASN A 176 -4.65 -12.35 -18.09
C ASN A 176 -4.98 -13.13 -16.80
N ARG A 177 -4.36 -14.30 -16.57
CA ARG A 177 -4.50 -15.06 -15.31
C ARG A 177 -3.42 -14.72 -14.28
N ILE A 178 -2.43 -13.90 -14.66
CA ILE A 178 -1.37 -13.46 -13.77
C ILE A 178 -1.76 -12.08 -13.25
N SER A 179 -1.92 -11.93 -11.93
CA SER A 179 -2.27 -10.63 -11.33
C SER A 179 -1.03 -9.75 -11.16
N LEU A 180 -1.20 -8.43 -11.01
CA LEU A 180 -0.09 -7.53 -10.69
C LEU A 180 0.64 -7.94 -9.39
N ASN A 181 -0.09 -8.46 -8.42
CA ASN A 181 0.47 -8.97 -7.17
C ASN A 181 1.38 -10.19 -7.39
N ASP A 182 1.00 -11.10 -8.29
CA ASP A 182 1.84 -12.26 -8.65
C ASP A 182 3.14 -11.81 -9.33
N VAL A 183 3.06 -10.77 -10.17
CA VAL A 183 4.25 -10.17 -10.81
C VAL A 183 5.18 -9.52 -9.78
N SER A 184 4.64 -8.75 -8.84
CA SER A 184 5.44 -8.14 -7.75
C SER A 184 6.13 -9.18 -6.88
N LYS A 185 5.44 -10.28 -6.54
CA LYS A 185 6.04 -11.42 -5.82
C LYS A 185 7.14 -12.10 -6.62
N ALA A 186 6.93 -12.32 -7.91
CA ALA A 186 7.92 -12.91 -8.81
C ALA A 186 9.20 -12.04 -8.90
N GLU A 187 9.06 -10.73 -9.04
CA GLU A 187 10.19 -9.77 -9.02
C GLU A 187 10.93 -9.77 -7.68
N GLY A 188 10.21 -9.94 -6.56
CA GLY A 188 10.79 -10.11 -5.23
C GLY A 188 11.62 -11.39 -5.10
N ILE A 189 11.15 -12.51 -5.65
CA ILE A 189 11.90 -13.78 -5.69
C ILE A 189 13.14 -13.65 -6.58
N LEU A 190 13.03 -13.03 -7.76
CA LEU A 190 14.20 -12.81 -8.63
C LEU A 190 15.28 -11.99 -7.93
N LEU A 191 14.90 -11.00 -7.11
CA LEU A 191 15.85 -10.22 -6.29
C LEU A 191 16.53 -11.09 -5.22
N LEU A 192 15.76 -12.00 -4.62
CA LEU A 192 16.27 -12.94 -3.63
C LEU A 192 17.28 -13.92 -4.24
N VAL A 193 16.94 -14.54 -5.37
CA VAL A 193 17.82 -15.46 -6.12
C VAL A 193 19.10 -14.76 -6.55
N LYS A 194 18.99 -13.50 -7.00
CA LYS A 194 20.14 -12.67 -7.34
C LYS A 194 21.08 -12.48 -6.15
N THR A 195 20.53 -12.14 -4.98
CA THR A 195 21.31 -11.93 -3.75
C THR A 195 22.00 -13.24 -3.30
N ALA A 196 21.30 -14.38 -3.39
CA ALA A 196 21.86 -15.69 -3.07
C ALA A 196 22.99 -16.09 -4.05
N LEU A 197 22.83 -15.81 -5.34
CA LEU A 197 23.84 -16.04 -6.36
C LEU A 197 25.10 -15.19 -6.10
N GLU A 198 24.94 -13.92 -5.72
CA GLU A 198 26.05 -13.01 -5.35
C GLU A 198 26.77 -13.47 -4.07
N ASN A 199 26.05 -14.09 -3.14
CA ASN A 199 26.62 -14.64 -1.89
C ASN A 199 27.28 -16.03 -2.07
N GLY A 200 27.23 -16.61 -3.27
CA GLY A 200 27.86 -17.91 -3.56
C GLY A 200 27.09 -19.12 -3.04
N GLU A 201 25.76 -19.05 -2.94
CA GLU A 201 24.92 -20.21 -2.58
C GLU A 201 24.98 -21.35 -3.62
N THR A 202 24.65 -22.57 -3.18
CA THR A 202 24.71 -23.77 -4.03
C THR A 202 23.65 -23.78 -5.12
N GLU A 203 23.92 -24.47 -6.24
CA GLU A 203 22.97 -24.56 -7.36
C GLU A 203 21.62 -25.17 -6.95
N GLU A 204 21.62 -26.13 -6.02
CA GLU A 204 20.39 -26.71 -5.47
C GLU A 204 19.53 -25.68 -4.72
N GLN A 205 20.15 -24.81 -3.90
CA GLN A 205 19.44 -23.73 -3.19
C GLN A 205 18.84 -22.73 -4.18
N LEU A 206 19.61 -22.33 -5.20
CA LEU A 206 19.14 -21.42 -6.23
C LEU A 206 17.97 -22.02 -7.03
N GLN A 207 18.04 -23.30 -7.41
CA GLN A 207 16.96 -24.00 -8.12
C GLN A 207 15.70 -24.11 -7.27
N LYS A 208 15.84 -24.38 -5.97
CA LYS A 208 14.71 -24.39 -5.03
C LYS A 208 14.00 -23.03 -5.00
N MET A 209 14.74 -21.93 -4.97
CA MET A 209 14.16 -20.58 -4.98
C MET A 209 13.51 -20.24 -6.33
N MET A 210 14.15 -20.63 -7.45
CA MET A 210 13.59 -20.44 -8.80
C MET A 210 12.33 -21.26 -9.06
N THR A 211 12.14 -22.39 -8.37
CA THR A 211 10.89 -23.17 -8.45
C THR A 211 9.68 -22.33 -7.99
N GLU A 212 9.84 -21.49 -6.97
CA GLU A 212 8.76 -20.60 -6.51
C GLU A 212 8.45 -19.50 -7.54
N PHE A 213 9.47 -18.99 -8.24
CA PHE A 213 9.27 -18.07 -9.36
C PHE A 213 8.43 -18.72 -10.47
N TYR A 214 8.75 -19.95 -10.87
CA TYR A 214 8.00 -20.68 -11.89
C TYR A 214 6.59 -21.07 -11.45
N ARG A 215 6.33 -21.16 -10.15
CA ARG A 215 4.97 -21.36 -9.61
C ARG A 215 4.08 -20.13 -9.83
N LEU A 216 4.63 -18.92 -9.66
CA LEU A 216 3.92 -17.65 -9.86
C LEU A 216 3.82 -17.25 -11.34
N VAL A 217 4.87 -17.54 -12.11
CA VAL A 217 4.94 -17.28 -13.55
C VAL A 217 5.18 -18.62 -14.27
N PRO A 218 4.12 -19.42 -14.52
CA PRO A 218 4.25 -20.73 -15.15
C PRO A 218 4.78 -20.64 -16.58
N HIS A 219 5.86 -21.36 -16.90
CA HIS A 219 6.49 -21.37 -18.22
C HIS A 219 6.19 -22.65 -19.01
N LYS A 220 6.25 -22.57 -20.34
CA LYS A 220 6.26 -23.73 -21.26
C LYS A 220 7.69 -24.25 -21.40
N GLY A 221 7.88 -25.57 -21.27
CA GLY A 221 9.19 -26.23 -21.43
C GLY A 221 9.91 -26.56 -20.13
N ALA A 222 11.12 -27.14 -20.23
CA ALA A 222 11.91 -27.56 -19.07
C ALA A 222 12.48 -26.34 -18.31
N THR A 223 12.20 -26.26 -17.01
CA THR A 223 12.65 -25.17 -16.12
C THR A 223 14.07 -25.34 -15.59
N ALA A 224 14.76 -26.42 -15.98
CA ALA A 224 16.09 -26.79 -15.54
C ALA A 224 17.20 -26.08 -16.35
N GLU A 225 17.16 -24.75 -16.41
CA GLU A 225 18.27 -23.94 -16.94
C GLU A 225 19.25 -23.58 -15.82
N GLN A 226 20.54 -23.49 -16.15
CA GLN A 226 21.57 -23.03 -15.20
C GLN A 226 21.28 -21.59 -14.75
N ILE A 227 21.25 -21.38 -13.44
CA ILE A 227 20.91 -20.07 -12.86
C ILE A 227 22.10 -19.13 -12.97
N THR A 228 21.98 -18.20 -13.90
CA THR A 228 22.98 -17.17 -14.20
C THR A 228 22.35 -15.78 -14.10
N LEU A 229 23.16 -14.75 -13.89
CA LEU A 229 22.68 -13.35 -13.94
C LEU A 229 21.99 -13.03 -15.27
N ARG A 230 22.41 -13.67 -16.37
CA ARG A 230 21.77 -13.53 -17.69
C ARG A 230 20.36 -14.10 -17.70
N LEU A 231 20.15 -15.26 -17.07
CA LEU A 231 18.81 -15.84 -16.94
C LEU A 231 17.91 -14.93 -16.11
N LEU A 232 18.40 -14.45 -14.96
CA LEU A 232 17.64 -13.56 -14.08
C LEU A 232 17.23 -12.27 -14.80
N ALA A 233 18.13 -11.64 -15.55
CA ALA A 233 17.82 -10.44 -16.34
C ALA A 233 16.70 -10.71 -17.37
N LYS A 234 16.77 -11.82 -18.11
CA LYS A 234 15.71 -12.23 -19.03
C LYS A 234 14.36 -12.43 -18.33
N LYS A 235 14.37 -13.01 -17.12
CA LYS A 235 13.15 -13.21 -16.33
C LYS A 235 12.60 -11.90 -15.76
N GLU A 236 13.46 -10.96 -15.39
CA GLU A 236 13.06 -9.60 -14.99
C GLU A 236 12.40 -8.85 -16.15
N ASP A 237 12.99 -8.92 -17.35
CA ASP A 237 12.41 -8.34 -18.57
C ASP A 237 11.04 -8.95 -18.88
N LEU A 238 10.89 -10.26 -18.71
CA LEU A 238 9.61 -10.97 -18.85
C LEU A 238 8.57 -10.48 -17.84
N CYS A 239 8.90 -10.41 -16.55
CA CYS A 239 8.01 -9.85 -15.52
C CYS A 239 7.59 -8.43 -15.88
N GLN A 240 8.54 -7.65 -16.40
CA GLN A 240 8.31 -6.27 -16.72
C GLN A 240 7.40 -6.09 -17.96
N LEU A 241 7.45 -7.01 -18.93
CA LEU A 241 6.54 -7.11 -20.06
C LEU A 241 5.14 -7.58 -19.62
N ILE A 242 5.06 -8.59 -18.75
CA ILE A 242 3.79 -9.07 -18.16
C ILE A 242 3.11 -7.91 -17.42
N ARG A 243 3.86 -7.17 -16.58
CA ARG A 243 3.34 -6.00 -15.85
C ARG A 243 2.74 -4.95 -16.78
N ASP A 244 3.42 -4.63 -17.87
CA ASP A 244 2.90 -3.69 -18.87
C ASP A 244 1.58 -4.19 -19.44
N MET A 245 1.54 -5.45 -19.89
CA MET A 245 0.33 -6.03 -20.49
C MET A 245 -0.84 -6.11 -19.52
N VAL A 246 -0.61 -6.54 -18.28
CA VAL A 246 -1.65 -6.68 -17.25
C VAL A 246 -2.23 -5.32 -16.87
N ASN A 247 -1.40 -4.29 -16.67
CA ASN A 247 -1.87 -2.93 -16.39
C ASN A 247 -2.84 -2.42 -17.48
N VAL A 248 -2.57 -2.72 -18.74
CA VAL A 248 -3.45 -2.34 -19.88
C VAL A 248 -4.74 -3.16 -19.90
N CYS A 249 -4.70 -4.43 -19.52
CA CYS A 249 -5.89 -5.27 -19.40
C CYS A 249 -6.80 -4.84 -18.24
N GLU A 250 -6.23 -4.50 -17.08
CA GLU A 250 -6.99 -4.05 -15.90
C GLU A 250 -7.66 -2.71 -16.13
N THR A 251 -6.99 -1.78 -16.82
CA THR A 251 -7.56 -0.48 -17.23
C THR A 251 -8.65 -0.58 -18.30
N ASN A 252 -8.95 -1.79 -18.82
CA ASN A 252 -9.96 -2.03 -19.86
C ASN A 252 -10.87 -3.24 -19.55
N LEU A 253 -11.35 -3.35 -18.31
CA LEU A 253 -12.38 -4.32 -17.89
C LEU A 253 -11.98 -5.80 -17.97
N ALA A 254 -10.68 -6.15 -18.00
CA ALA A 254 -10.23 -7.53 -18.19
C ALA A 254 -10.82 -8.21 -19.43
N LYS A 255 -11.19 -7.43 -20.46
CA LYS A 255 -11.58 -8.02 -21.76
C LYS A 255 -10.35 -8.70 -22.37
N PRO A 256 -10.50 -9.92 -22.92
CA PRO A 256 -9.38 -10.68 -23.47
C PRO A 256 -8.69 -10.01 -24.67
N ASN A 257 -9.33 -9.01 -25.30
CA ASN A 257 -8.73 -8.16 -26.32
C ASN A 257 -9.29 -6.72 -26.21
N PRO A 258 -8.53 -5.74 -25.70
CA PRO A 258 -8.97 -4.35 -25.66
C PRO A 258 -8.94 -3.72 -27.08
N PRO A 259 -9.85 -2.78 -27.41
CA PRO A 259 -9.83 -2.09 -28.70
C PRO A 259 -8.50 -1.36 -28.97
N SER A 260 -8.15 -1.11 -30.23
CA SER A 260 -6.90 -0.43 -30.61
C SER A 260 -6.72 0.95 -29.94
N LEU A 261 -7.82 1.67 -29.72
CA LEU A 261 -7.83 2.94 -28.98
C LEU A 261 -7.43 2.77 -27.51
N ALA A 262 -7.87 1.69 -26.87
CA ALA A 262 -7.52 1.38 -25.50
C ALA A 262 -6.03 1.01 -25.38
N LYS A 263 -5.54 0.17 -26.31
CA LYS A 263 -4.11 -0.18 -26.40
C LYS A 263 -3.25 1.06 -26.59
N TYR A 264 -3.62 1.96 -27.50
CA TYR A 264 -2.92 3.23 -27.76
C TYR A 264 -2.83 4.11 -26.52
N ARG A 265 -3.96 4.34 -25.83
CA ARG A 265 -4.01 5.18 -24.62
C ARG A 265 -3.09 4.65 -23.53
N ALA A 266 -2.98 3.34 -23.43
CA ALA A 266 -2.13 2.70 -22.44
C ALA A 266 -0.63 2.85 -22.72
N LEU A 267 -0.23 3.11 -23.98
CA LEU A 267 1.16 3.45 -24.31
C LEU A 267 1.58 4.83 -23.80
N ARG A 268 0.64 5.71 -23.40
CA ARG A 268 0.95 7.05 -22.83
C ARG A 268 1.98 7.84 -23.65
N CYS A 269 1.94 7.62 -24.97
CA CYS A 269 2.87 8.16 -25.93
C CYS A 269 2.02 8.65 -27.10
N LYS A 270 2.18 9.93 -27.45
CA LYS A 270 1.55 10.46 -28.66
C LYS A 270 2.24 9.82 -29.86
N ILE A 271 1.46 9.29 -30.79
CA ILE A 271 1.96 8.69 -32.04
C ILE A 271 1.18 9.32 -33.20
N GLU A 272 1.88 9.93 -34.16
CA GLU A 272 1.30 10.48 -35.37
C GLU A 272 2.02 9.89 -36.59
N HIS A 273 1.28 9.42 -37.58
CA HIS A 273 1.87 9.00 -38.85
C HIS A 273 2.40 10.22 -39.61
N VAL A 274 3.61 10.12 -40.17
CA VAL A 274 4.22 11.15 -41.02
C VAL A 274 4.00 10.77 -42.48
N GLU A 275 3.24 11.58 -43.21
CA GLU A 275 2.93 11.33 -44.62
C GLU A 275 4.19 11.36 -45.50
N GLU A 276 4.27 10.43 -46.45
CA GLU A 276 5.44 10.21 -47.31
C GLU A 276 5.86 11.43 -48.15
N ASN A 277 4.90 12.30 -48.46
CA ASN A 277 5.11 13.49 -49.31
C ASN A 277 5.63 14.71 -48.53
N THR A 278 5.86 14.59 -47.23
CA THR A 278 6.28 15.72 -46.39
C THR A 278 7.80 15.90 -46.40
N GLU A 279 8.25 17.16 -46.31
CA GLU A 279 9.68 17.48 -46.17
C GLU A 279 10.31 16.79 -44.94
N GLU A 280 9.51 16.58 -43.89
CA GLU A 280 9.91 15.84 -42.69
C GLU A 280 10.23 14.37 -43.01
N PHE A 281 9.38 13.69 -43.79
CA PHE A 281 9.63 12.32 -44.22
C PHE A 281 10.92 12.21 -45.04
N PHE A 282 11.13 13.10 -46.01
CA PHE A 282 12.34 13.11 -46.82
C PHE A 282 13.61 13.37 -45.99
N ARG A 283 13.51 14.22 -44.95
CA ARG A 283 14.63 14.51 -44.05
C ARG A 283 15.04 13.28 -43.25
N VAL A 284 14.08 12.59 -42.63
CA VAL A 284 14.34 11.36 -41.86
C VAL A 284 14.80 10.23 -42.78
N ARG A 285 14.25 10.14 -44.00
CA ARG A 285 14.69 9.17 -45.01
C ARG A 285 16.12 9.41 -45.49
N LYS A 286 16.53 10.66 -45.67
CA LYS A 286 17.92 11.00 -46.04
C LYS A 286 18.92 10.64 -44.93
N GLU A 287 18.46 10.64 -43.68
CA GLU A 287 19.23 10.23 -42.50
C GLU A 287 19.33 8.69 -42.35
N SER A 288 18.65 7.89 -43.20
CA SER A 288 18.58 6.41 -43.06
C SER A 288 18.53 5.68 -44.42
N PRO A 289 19.63 5.01 -44.86
CA PRO A 289 19.71 4.36 -46.18
C PRO A 289 18.90 3.05 -46.36
N VAL A 290 17.98 2.71 -45.45
CA VAL A 290 17.14 1.49 -45.51
C VAL A 290 15.82 1.72 -46.25
N ASN A 291 15.15 0.63 -46.62
CA ASN A 291 13.82 0.69 -47.19
C ASN A 291 12.79 1.02 -46.09
N ILE A 292 12.58 2.33 -45.87
CA ILE A 292 11.62 2.86 -44.92
C ILE A 292 10.21 2.63 -45.47
N LEU A 293 9.38 1.96 -44.68
CA LEU A 293 7.97 1.70 -44.99
C LEU A 293 7.09 2.80 -44.42
N GLN A 294 7.25 3.12 -43.13
CA GLN A 294 6.45 4.14 -42.45
C GLN A 294 7.28 4.88 -41.39
N ILE A 295 6.93 6.14 -41.13
CA ILE A 295 7.53 6.94 -40.07
C ILE A 295 6.41 7.44 -39.16
N PHE A 296 6.63 7.29 -37.86
CA PHE A 296 5.70 7.77 -36.84
C PHE A 296 6.42 8.79 -35.96
N ARG A 297 5.88 9.99 -35.87
CA ARG A 297 6.30 10.98 -34.88
C ARG A 297 5.82 10.53 -33.51
N VAL A 298 6.75 10.46 -32.56
CA VAL A 298 6.42 10.09 -31.18
C VAL A 298 6.75 11.20 -30.20
N GLY A 299 5.95 11.29 -29.14
CA GLY A 299 6.15 12.30 -28.11
C GLY A 299 5.61 11.86 -26.76
N LYS A 300 6.43 11.96 -25.72
CA LYS A 300 6.03 11.73 -24.34
C LYS A 300 6.05 13.02 -23.54
N VAL A 301 5.07 13.16 -22.66
CA VAL A 301 4.92 14.34 -21.79
C VAL A 301 6.14 14.48 -20.88
N ASN A 302 6.46 13.43 -20.12
CA ASN A 302 7.57 13.44 -19.16
C ASN A 302 8.92 13.74 -19.83
N GLU A 303 9.20 13.10 -20.99
CA GLU A 303 10.44 13.37 -21.73
C GLU A 303 10.49 14.82 -22.20
N THR A 304 9.39 15.37 -22.72
CA THR A 304 9.35 16.76 -23.18
C THR A 304 9.55 17.76 -22.03
N THR A 305 9.06 17.47 -20.84
CA THR A 305 9.17 18.35 -19.66
C THR A 305 10.51 18.23 -18.94
N GLU A 306 11.08 17.04 -18.87
CA GLU A 306 12.29 16.76 -18.07
C GLU A 306 13.57 16.77 -18.91
N PHE A 307 13.48 16.80 -20.24
CA PHE A 307 14.64 16.74 -21.14
C PHE A 307 15.66 17.85 -20.86
N LEU A 308 16.89 17.43 -20.56
CA LEU A 308 18.01 18.31 -20.19
C LEU A 308 18.65 19.01 -21.40
N SER A 309 17.86 19.71 -22.21
CA SER A 309 18.34 20.46 -23.38
C SER A 309 19.42 21.50 -23.05
N ARG A 310 19.48 21.96 -21.80
CA ARG A 310 20.43 22.95 -21.29
C ARG A 310 21.87 22.43 -21.13
N LEU A 311 22.09 21.10 -21.16
CA LEU A 311 23.44 20.53 -21.09
C LEU A 311 24.29 20.87 -22.32
N GLY A 312 23.67 21.26 -23.44
CA GLY A 312 24.37 21.47 -24.71
C GLY A 312 24.65 20.16 -25.46
N THR A 313 25.08 20.25 -26.72
CA THR A 313 25.41 19.10 -27.59
C THR A 313 24.25 18.08 -27.74
N VAL A 314 23.08 18.55 -28.16
CA VAL A 314 21.95 17.66 -28.47
C VAL A 314 22.15 17.05 -29.86
N LYS A 315 22.32 15.73 -29.94
CA LYS A 315 22.42 14.98 -31.22
C LYS A 315 21.17 14.14 -31.46
N ARG A 316 20.83 13.90 -32.72
CA ARG A 316 19.87 12.88 -33.11
C ARG A 316 20.60 11.57 -33.30
N LEU A 317 20.22 10.56 -32.53
CA LEU A 317 20.86 9.26 -32.55
C LEU A 317 19.81 8.14 -32.61
N LEU A 318 20.24 6.99 -33.08
CA LEU A 318 19.43 5.82 -33.38
C LEU A 318 19.52 4.81 -32.23
N HIS A 319 18.39 4.17 -31.94
CA HIS A 319 18.28 3.06 -30.99
C HIS A 319 17.47 1.92 -31.61
N GLY A 320 18.07 0.73 -31.74
CA GLY A 320 17.43 -0.48 -32.24
C GLY A 320 16.96 -1.39 -31.11
N SER A 321 15.76 -1.96 -31.26
CA SER A 321 15.23 -2.97 -30.34
C SER A 321 14.33 -3.95 -31.09
N PRO A 322 14.14 -5.20 -30.61
CA PRO A 322 13.14 -6.10 -31.15
C PRO A 322 11.72 -5.51 -31.06
N VAL A 323 10.84 -5.83 -32.02
CA VAL A 323 9.46 -5.30 -32.09
C VAL A 323 8.67 -5.54 -30.81
N ARG A 324 8.78 -6.72 -30.19
CA ARG A 324 8.14 -7.06 -28.90
C ARG A 324 8.47 -6.10 -27.74
N SER A 325 9.59 -5.38 -27.81
CA SER A 325 10.01 -4.44 -26.77
C SER A 325 9.30 -3.09 -26.87
N PHE A 326 8.67 -2.77 -28.01
CA PHE A 326 8.12 -1.44 -28.27
C PHE A 326 6.89 -1.10 -27.44
N VAL A 327 6.13 -2.09 -26.96
CA VAL A 327 5.07 -1.86 -25.97
C VAL A 327 5.64 -1.19 -24.71
N GLY A 328 6.77 -1.71 -24.21
CA GLY A 328 7.46 -1.18 -23.03
C GLY A 328 8.19 0.13 -23.26
N ILE A 329 8.86 0.27 -24.42
CA ILE A 329 9.58 1.49 -24.80
C ILE A 329 8.59 2.66 -24.95
N LEU A 330 7.44 2.44 -25.59
CA LEU A 330 6.43 3.49 -25.76
C LEU A 330 5.73 3.81 -24.43
N SER A 331 5.33 2.81 -23.66
CA SER A 331 4.65 2.99 -22.37
C SER A 331 5.50 3.73 -21.32
N ARG A 332 6.80 3.43 -21.22
CA ARG A 332 7.67 3.94 -20.13
C ARG A 332 8.85 4.80 -20.57
N GLY A 333 9.18 4.80 -21.86
CA GLY A 333 10.38 5.44 -22.40
C GLY A 333 11.56 4.48 -22.39
N LEU A 334 12.69 4.92 -22.96
CA LEU A 334 13.95 4.17 -22.83
C LEU A 334 14.41 4.25 -21.39
N LEU A 335 14.34 3.10 -20.72
CA LEU A 335 14.81 2.96 -19.36
C LEU A 335 16.31 2.75 -19.41
N LEU A 336 17.02 3.34 -18.45
CA LEU A 336 18.29 2.74 -18.05
C LEU A 336 18.01 1.25 -17.78
N PRO A 337 18.93 0.34 -18.10
CA PRO A 337 18.89 -1.01 -17.53
C PRO A 337 18.67 -0.85 -16.01
N LYS A 338 17.44 -1.07 -15.53
CA LYS A 338 16.96 -0.34 -14.33
C LYS A 338 17.74 -0.73 -13.08
N VAL A 339 18.41 0.27 -12.49
CA VAL A 339 18.53 0.56 -11.05
C VAL A 339 18.85 -0.65 -10.16
N VAL A 340 20.06 -1.18 -10.31
CA VAL A 340 20.73 -2.01 -9.30
C VAL A 340 22.06 -1.36 -8.97
N GLU A 341 22.10 -0.49 -7.97
CA GLU A 341 23.37 -0.07 -7.34
C GLU A 341 23.20 0.68 -6.02
N ALA A 342 22.38 0.12 -5.12
CA ALA A 342 22.56 0.38 -3.69
C ALA A 342 23.52 -0.64 -3.04
N ARG A 343 24.10 -1.59 -3.79
CA ARG A 343 24.83 -2.76 -3.23
C ARG A 343 26.04 -3.28 -4.04
N GLY A 344 26.60 -2.50 -4.98
CA GLY A 344 28.00 -2.66 -5.40
C GLY A 344 28.48 -4.01 -5.98
N VAL A 345 27.81 -4.61 -6.98
CA VAL A 345 28.43 -5.65 -7.85
C VAL A 345 27.92 -5.57 -9.31
N LYS A 346 28.86 -5.80 -10.26
CA LYS A 346 28.77 -5.65 -11.74
C LYS A 346 27.85 -6.66 -12.45
N ARG A 347 27.07 -6.17 -13.43
CA ARG A 347 26.42 -6.98 -14.49
C ARG A 347 27.45 -7.48 -15.53
N THR A 348 27.11 -8.51 -16.31
CA THR A 348 27.91 -8.98 -17.48
C THR A 348 27.14 -8.92 -18.81
N ASP A 349 25.99 -8.25 -18.85
CA ASP A 349 25.36 -7.74 -20.07
C ASP A 349 25.58 -6.23 -20.23
N ILE A 350 26.59 -5.72 -19.53
CA ILE A 350 27.05 -4.35 -19.64
C ILE A 350 27.47 -4.17 -21.09
N GLY A 351 26.82 -3.25 -21.80
CA GLY A 351 27.28 -2.86 -23.13
C GLY A 351 28.73 -2.38 -23.04
N ASN A 352 29.38 -2.12 -24.17
CA ASN A 352 30.82 -1.88 -24.20
C ASN A 352 31.31 -0.71 -23.30
N LEU A 353 30.38 0.10 -22.76
CA LEU A 353 30.61 1.30 -21.95
C LEU A 353 29.70 1.39 -20.72
N GLY A 354 29.38 0.30 -20.04
CA GLY A 354 28.66 0.41 -18.76
C GLY A 354 27.12 0.34 -18.84
N SER A 355 26.49 0.63 -17.70
CA SER A 355 25.04 0.51 -17.46
C SER A 355 24.27 1.76 -17.89
N GLY A 356 24.47 2.21 -19.14
CA GLY A 356 23.77 3.35 -19.72
C GLY A 356 22.78 2.99 -20.81
N ILE A 357 22.17 4.02 -21.42
CA ILE A 357 21.31 3.91 -22.59
C ILE A 357 22.17 4.13 -23.84
N TYR A 358 22.18 3.13 -24.73
CA TYR A 358 23.05 3.07 -25.89
C TYR A 358 22.38 3.65 -27.13
N PHE A 359 23.16 4.44 -27.87
CA PHE A 359 22.76 5.07 -29.12
C PHE A 359 23.90 5.00 -30.13
N SER A 360 23.56 5.02 -31.41
CA SER A 360 24.55 5.14 -32.49
C SER A 360 24.12 6.20 -33.50
N ASN A 361 25.08 6.78 -34.20
CA ASN A 361 24.84 7.60 -35.40
C ASN A 361 24.75 6.73 -36.67
N ALA A 362 25.14 5.45 -36.59
CA ALA A 362 25.21 4.52 -37.70
C ALA A 362 24.03 3.54 -37.70
N LEU A 363 23.41 3.41 -38.86
CA LEU A 363 22.28 2.51 -39.04
C LEU A 363 22.71 1.03 -39.05
N SER A 364 23.88 0.72 -39.60
CA SER A 364 24.49 -0.63 -39.56
C SER A 364 24.63 -1.16 -38.13
N THR A 365 24.97 -0.29 -37.18
CA THR A 365 25.12 -0.64 -35.77
C THR A 365 23.77 -0.84 -35.10
N SER A 366 22.82 0.07 -35.34
CA SER A 366 21.50 0.01 -34.71
C SER A 366 20.62 -1.13 -35.25
N THR A 367 20.78 -1.49 -36.52
CA THR A 367 20.07 -2.62 -37.16
C THR A 367 20.48 -3.98 -36.63
N LYS A 368 21.69 -4.14 -36.08
CA LYS A 368 22.13 -5.37 -35.36
C LYS A 368 21.20 -5.72 -34.18
N TYR A 369 20.52 -4.71 -33.61
CA TYR A 369 19.66 -4.86 -32.43
C TYR A 369 18.16 -4.87 -32.75
N SER A 370 17.77 -4.53 -33.99
CA SER A 370 16.39 -4.58 -34.46
C SER A 370 16.16 -5.85 -35.27
N HIS A 371 15.23 -6.70 -34.85
CA HIS A 371 14.92 -7.99 -35.48
C HIS A 371 13.55 -7.90 -36.18
N PRO A 372 13.33 -8.64 -37.29
CA PRO A 372 12.04 -8.62 -37.98
C PRO A 372 10.98 -9.25 -37.07
N GLY A 373 9.82 -8.60 -36.94
CA GLY A 373 8.71 -9.09 -36.15
C GLY A 373 8.12 -10.36 -36.74
N GLU A 374 7.66 -11.28 -35.89
CA GLU A 374 7.01 -12.51 -36.34
C GLU A 374 5.65 -12.22 -36.99
N THR A 375 4.99 -11.14 -36.56
CA THR A 375 3.64 -10.73 -36.96
C THR A 375 3.55 -10.29 -38.42
N ASP A 376 4.35 -9.28 -38.83
CA ASP A 376 4.29 -8.68 -40.16
C ASP A 376 5.65 -8.67 -40.91
N GLY A 377 6.69 -9.25 -40.31
CA GLY A 377 8.03 -9.35 -40.91
C GLY A 377 8.85 -8.05 -40.89
N THR A 378 8.31 -6.97 -40.31
CA THR A 378 8.95 -5.65 -40.36
C THR A 378 9.83 -5.37 -39.14
N ARG A 379 10.74 -4.41 -39.27
CA ARG A 379 11.65 -3.97 -38.20
C ARG A 379 11.26 -2.59 -37.70
N LEU A 380 11.53 -2.33 -36.42
CA LEU A 380 11.34 -1.02 -35.79
C LEU A 380 12.66 -0.45 -35.26
N LEU A 381 12.81 0.87 -35.42
CA LEU A 381 13.92 1.67 -34.93
C LEU A 381 13.38 2.93 -34.25
N VAL A 382 14.01 3.40 -33.18
CA VAL A 382 13.68 4.68 -32.55
C VAL A 382 14.78 5.70 -32.86
N ILE A 383 14.37 6.90 -33.27
CA ILE A 383 15.24 8.08 -33.39
C ILE A 383 14.99 8.97 -32.16
N CYS A 384 16.05 9.24 -31.41
CA CYS A 384 16.01 10.04 -30.19
C CYS A 384 16.83 11.32 -30.33
N GLU A 385 16.36 12.41 -29.73
CA GLU A 385 17.20 13.54 -29.35
C GLU A 385 17.91 13.20 -28.03
N VAL A 386 19.23 13.22 -28.05
CA VAL A 386 20.08 12.82 -26.93
C VAL A 386 20.95 14.01 -26.52
N ALA A 387 20.76 14.50 -25.29
CA ALA A 387 21.53 15.58 -24.71
C ALA A 387 22.85 15.03 -24.13
N LEU A 388 23.90 15.04 -24.96
CA LEU A 388 25.20 14.48 -24.59
C LEU A 388 25.97 15.38 -23.61
N GLY A 389 25.71 16.69 -23.59
CA GLY A 389 26.44 17.62 -22.75
C GLY A 389 27.94 17.59 -23.03
N LYS A 390 28.74 17.56 -21.97
CA LYS A 390 30.19 17.32 -22.07
C LYS A 390 30.44 15.82 -22.19
N CYS A 391 30.82 15.36 -23.38
CA CYS A 391 31.01 13.96 -23.70
C CYS A 391 32.48 13.53 -23.54
N MET A 392 32.74 12.37 -22.94
CA MET A 392 34.08 11.80 -22.82
C MET A 392 34.31 10.74 -23.89
N ASP A 393 35.33 10.94 -24.73
CA ASP A 393 35.75 9.97 -25.72
C ASP A 393 36.55 8.83 -25.06
N LEU A 394 36.20 7.60 -25.39
CA LEU A 394 36.80 6.36 -24.89
C LEU A 394 37.23 5.49 -26.07
N HIS A 395 38.46 4.98 -26.01
CA HIS A 395 39.02 4.07 -27.02
C HIS A 395 39.14 2.63 -26.50
N LYS A 396 38.79 2.38 -25.24
CA LYS A 396 38.75 1.05 -24.64
C LYS A 396 37.39 0.79 -24.04
N LYS A 397 36.94 -0.45 -24.10
CA LYS A 397 35.69 -0.86 -23.44
C LYS A 397 35.83 -0.73 -21.94
N ASP A 398 34.82 -0.16 -21.30
CA ASP A 398 34.75 -0.05 -19.85
C ASP A 398 33.39 -0.55 -19.37
N PHE A 399 33.38 -1.83 -19.01
CA PHE A 399 32.20 -2.49 -18.47
C PHE A 399 31.93 -2.11 -17.00
N SER A 400 32.65 -1.17 -16.38
CA SER A 400 32.42 -0.78 -14.98
C SER A 400 31.64 0.52 -14.82
N LEU A 401 31.39 1.24 -15.92
CA LEU A 401 30.71 2.53 -15.86
C LEU A 401 29.23 2.37 -15.47
N VAL A 402 28.80 3.19 -14.53
CA VAL A 402 27.42 3.23 -14.00
C VAL A 402 26.86 4.65 -14.01
N GLU A 403 27.76 5.63 -14.09
CA GLU A 403 27.50 7.03 -14.34
C GLU A 403 28.58 7.60 -15.27
N ALA A 404 28.34 8.79 -15.81
CA ALA A 404 29.36 9.49 -16.59
C ALA A 404 30.54 9.87 -15.67
N PRO A 405 31.80 9.76 -16.16
CA PRO A 405 32.98 10.13 -15.37
C PRO A 405 32.91 11.56 -14.82
N PRO A 406 33.52 11.87 -13.66
CA PRO A 406 33.43 13.17 -13.02
C PRO A 406 33.75 14.33 -13.98
N GLY A 407 32.82 15.28 -14.10
CA GLY A 407 32.95 16.43 -14.98
C GLY A 407 32.56 16.18 -16.44
N TYR A 408 31.92 15.05 -16.74
CA TYR A 408 31.27 14.72 -18.02
C TYR A 408 29.81 14.32 -17.78
N ASP A 409 28.99 14.41 -18.83
CA ASP A 409 27.56 14.11 -18.80
C ASP A 409 27.21 12.84 -19.60
N SER A 410 28.11 12.38 -20.47
CA SER A 410 27.96 11.19 -21.30
C SER A 410 29.33 10.64 -21.74
N VAL A 411 29.33 9.44 -22.31
CA VAL A 411 30.55 8.83 -22.90
C VAL A 411 30.33 8.45 -24.35
N HIS A 412 31.41 8.39 -25.11
CA HIS A 412 31.43 8.10 -26.53
C HIS A 412 32.57 7.11 -26.85
N GLY A 413 32.21 5.91 -27.27
CA GLY A 413 33.15 4.91 -27.78
C GLY A 413 33.53 5.26 -29.21
N VAL A 414 34.79 5.67 -29.41
CA VAL A 414 35.26 6.19 -30.70
C VAL A 414 35.83 5.04 -31.54
N PRO A 415 35.43 4.88 -32.82
CA PRO A 415 35.93 3.86 -33.72
C PRO A 415 37.38 4.12 -34.13
N GLY A 416 38.04 3.08 -34.62
CA GLY A 416 39.49 3.07 -34.83
C GLY A 416 39.87 3.91 -36.03
N THR A 417 40.99 4.62 -35.92
CA THR A 417 41.61 5.30 -37.06
C THR A 417 42.96 4.65 -37.35
N ALA A 418 43.52 4.89 -38.53
CA ALA A 418 44.83 4.33 -38.92
C ALA A 418 45.97 4.65 -37.92
N THR A 419 45.78 5.64 -37.05
CA THR A 419 46.76 6.12 -36.07
C THR A 419 46.40 5.82 -34.61
N VAL A 420 45.15 5.41 -34.30
CA VAL A 420 44.68 5.17 -32.93
C VAL A 420 43.90 3.85 -32.87
N PRO A 421 44.44 2.80 -32.21
CA PRO A 421 43.72 1.56 -32.00
C PRO A 421 42.60 1.76 -30.96
N THR A 422 41.46 1.12 -31.18
CA THR A 422 40.29 1.16 -30.30
C THR A 422 39.62 -0.20 -30.23
N ASP A 423 38.80 -0.42 -29.21
CA ASP A 423 37.99 -1.62 -29.07
C ASP A 423 36.59 -1.50 -29.75
N PHE A 424 36.26 -0.34 -30.29
CA PHE A 424 34.96 -0.02 -30.90
C PHE A 424 35.00 -0.12 -32.43
N GLU A 425 34.06 -0.87 -33.01
CA GLU A 425 33.91 -0.98 -34.48
C GLU A 425 33.20 0.25 -35.08
N ASP A 426 32.22 0.78 -34.36
CA ASP A 426 31.37 1.90 -34.76
C ASP A 426 31.30 2.93 -33.60
N ASP A 427 30.83 4.15 -33.86
CA ASP A 427 30.55 5.12 -32.80
C ASP A 427 29.40 4.62 -31.89
N GLU A 428 29.68 4.55 -30.58
CA GLU A 428 28.71 4.18 -29.54
C GLU A 428 28.57 5.32 -28.51
N PHE A 429 27.40 5.97 -28.47
CA PHE A 429 27.09 7.04 -27.51
C PHE A 429 26.27 6.49 -26.35
N VAL A 430 26.67 6.81 -25.12
CA VAL A 430 26.00 6.30 -23.91
C VAL A 430 25.69 7.42 -22.92
N VAL A 431 24.45 7.46 -22.45
CA VAL A 431 23.98 8.37 -21.39
C VAL A 431 23.49 7.59 -20.18
N TYR A 432 23.64 8.16 -18.99
CA TYR A 432 23.36 7.47 -17.71
C TYR A 432 22.17 8.07 -16.95
N LYS A 433 21.42 8.97 -17.58
CA LYS A 433 20.19 9.55 -17.03
C LYS A 433 19.09 9.52 -18.09
N THR A 434 17.91 9.04 -17.70
CA THR A 434 16.75 8.95 -18.61
C THR A 434 16.30 10.32 -19.11
N ASN A 435 16.49 11.39 -18.33
CA ASN A 435 16.16 12.76 -18.72
C ASN A 435 17.15 13.40 -19.73
N GLN A 436 18.19 12.68 -20.17
CA GLN A 436 19.03 13.07 -21.31
C GLN A 436 18.49 12.56 -22.65
N VAL A 437 17.39 11.81 -22.65
CA VAL A 437 16.83 11.17 -23.85
C VAL A 437 15.41 11.68 -24.10
N LYS A 438 15.11 11.96 -25.36
CA LYS A 438 13.77 12.30 -25.83
C LYS A 438 13.49 11.58 -27.13
N MET A 439 12.52 10.67 -27.15
CA MET A 439 12.12 9.97 -28.37
C MET A 439 11.42 10.94 -29.33
N LYS A 440 11.69 10.79 -30.63
CA LYS A 440 11.16 11.69 -31.65
C LYS A 440 10.47 10.98 -32.80
N TYR A 441 11.05 9.90 -33.31
CA TYR A 441 10.45 9.10 -34.37
C TYR A 441 10.56 7.60 -34.09
N ILE A 442 9.54 6.84 -34.47
CA ILE A 442 9.67 5.42 -34.77
C ILE A 442 9.74 5.28 -36.28
N VAL A 443 10.70 4.50 -36.76
CA VAL A 443 10.84 4.16 -38.18
C VAL A 443 10.53 2.67 -38.33
N LYS A 444 9.52 2.37 -39.16
CA LYS A 444 9.19 1.03 -39.62
C LYS A 444 9.89 0.80 -40.95
N PHE A 445 10.73 -0.22 -41.03
CA PHE A 445 11.59 -0.47 -42.19
C PHE A 445 11.80 -1.96 -42.44
N CYS A 446 12.39 -2.29 -43.58
CA CYS A 446 12.89 -3.62 -43.90
C CYS A 446 14.30 -3.53 -44.49
N ILE A 447 15.05 -4.63 -44.40
CA ILE A 447 16.34 -4.81 -45.05
C ILE A 447 16.28 -5.94 -46.09
N ALA A 448 17.28 -6.01 -46.98
CA ALA A 448 17.35 -7.07 -47.97
C ALA A 448 17.38 -8.46 -47.28
N GLY A 449 16.36 -9.27 -47.54
CA GLY A 449 16.18 -10.60 -46.93
C GLY A 449 15.02 -10.71 -45.94
N ASP A 450 14.36 -9.61 -45.55
CA ASP A 450 13.15 -9.67 -44.73
C ASP A 450 11.90 -10.01 -45.58
N GLU A 451 11.04 -10.91 -45.11
CA GLU A 451 9.77 -11.26 -45.74
C GLU A 451 8.60 -10.53 -45.07
N ILE A 452 7.93 -9.62 -45.78
CA ILE A 452 6.77 -8.87 -45.26
C ILE A 452 5.50 -9.73 -45.34
N LYS A 453 4.72 -9.79 -44.26
CA LYS A 453 3.46 -10.54 -44.17
C LYS A 453 2.27 -9.60 -43.97
N ASP A 454 1.11 -9.98 -44.50
CA ASP A 454 -0.14 -9.25 -44.28
C ASP A 454 -0.73 -9.55 -42.89
N PHE A 455 -1.00 -8.50 -42.11
CA PHE A 455 -1.60 -8.60 -40.77
C PHE A 455 -3.00 -7.97 -40.74
N HIS A 456 -4.00 -8.74 -40.25
CA HIS A 456 -5.39 -8.29 -40.06
C HIS A 456 -5.88 -8.59 -38.63
N PRO A 457 -6.33 -7.58 -37.85
CA PRO A 457 -6.79 -7.79 -36.47
C PRO A 457 -8.23 -8.37 -36.42
N CYS A 458 -8.49 -9.31 -35.48
CA CYS A 458 -9.79 -9.97 -35.29
C CYS A 458 -10.25 -9.93 -33.81
N ASP A 459 -11.56 -9.85 -33.56
CA ASP A 459 -12.17 -9.56 -32.24
C ASP A 459 -13.22 -10.63 -31.84
N ASN A 460 -13.20 -11.15 -30.60
CA ASN A 460 -14.29 -11.96 -30.02
C ASN A 460 -14.26 -12.00 -28.47
N SER A 461 -15.43 -11.86 -27.80
CA SER A 461 -15.59 -12.11 -26.35
C SER A 461 -17.03 -12.42 -25.94
N LYS A 462 -17.23 -13.29 -24.92
CA LYS A 462 -18.25 -13.19 -23.82
C LYS A 462 -18.16 -14.35 -22.77
N PRO A 463 -18.53 -14.14 -21.47
CA PRO A 463 -18.48 -15.13 -20.37
C PRO A 463 -19.85 -15.50 -19.73
N PHE A 464 -19.90 -16.51 -18.82
CA PHE A 464 -21.11 -17.04 -18.12
C PHE A 464 -21.05 -16.99 -16.56
N SER A 465 -22.20 -17.20 -15.90
CA SER A 465 -22.64 -16.68 -14.57
C SER A 465 -23.16 -17.69 -13.50
N ASN A 466 -23.07 -17.29 -12.22
CA ASN A 466 -23.89 -17.43 -10.97
C ASN A 466 -24.56 -18.75 -10.46
N ILE A 467 -24.25 -19.21 -9.22
CA ILE A 467 -25.09 -20.08 -8.30
C ILE A 467 -24.76 -19.82 -6.77
N LYS A 468 -25.63 -20.23 -5.79
CA LYS A 468 -25.71 -19.98 -4.29
C LYS A 468 -25.71 -21.33 -3.45
N SER A 469 -25.90 -21.28 -2.10
CA SER A 469 -25.33 -22.08 -0.94
C SER A 469 -26.07 -23.26 -0.18
N GLY A 470 -25.32 -24.16 0.55
CA GLY A 470 -25.77 -25.13 1.63
C GLY A 470 -24.96 -26.46 1.90
N LEU A 471 -25.06 -27.16 3.07
CA LEU A 471 -24.42 -28.47 3.45
C LEU A 471 -25.26 -29.71 3.03
N GLN A 472 -24.75 -30.60 2.17
CA GLN A 472 -25.55 -31.61 1.44
C GLN A 472 -24.85 -32.96 1.17
N ASP A 473 -25.65 -33.99 0.89
CA ASP A 473 -25.26 -35.29 0.34
C ASP A 473 -25.17 -35.28 -1.21
N ALA A 474 -24.85 -36.42 -1.82
CA ALA A 474 -24.74 -36.61 -3.27
C ALA A 474 -26.08 -36.48 -4.05
N SER A 475 -27.22 -36.41 -3.36
CA SER A 475 -28.58 -36.31 -3.91
C SER A 475 -29.26 -34.96 -3.66
N GLY A 476 -28.60 -34.03 -2.96
CA GLY A 476 -29.15 -32.72 -2.58
C GLY A 476 -29.87 -32.69 -1.22
N ASN A 477 -29.73 -33.71 -0.37
CA ASN A 477 -30.33 -33.75 0.97
C ASN A 477 -29.38 -33.20 2.03
N SER A 478 -29.92 -32.44 2.98
CA SER A 478 -29.14 -31.69 3.98
C SER A 478 -28.59 -32.56 5.12
N VAL A 479 -27.41 -32.20 5.64
CA VAL A 479 -26.90 -32.71 6.93
C VAL A 479 -27.04 -31.59 7.98
N PRO A 480 -28.01 -31.67 8.91
CA PRO A 480 -28.27 -30.61 9.87
C PRO A 480 -27.24 -30.56 11.01
N LEU A 481 -26.87 -29.34 11.42
CA LEU A 481 -26.17 -29.07 12.68
C LEU A 481 -27.15 -29.28 13.84
N GLU A 482 -26.79 -30.11 14.82
CA GLU A 482 -27.68 -30.46 15.94
C GLU A 482 -27.45 -29.54 17.16
N ASP A 483 -26.22 -29.46 17.64
CA ASP A 483 -25.88 -28.81 18.91
C ASP A 483 -24.62 -27.93 18.78
N VAL A 484 -24.62 -26.78 19.47
CA VAL A 484 -23.47 -25.89 19.61
C VAL A 484 -23.23 -25.56 21.09
N HIS A 485 -22.08 -25.98 21.62
CA HIS A 485 -21.66 -25.65 22.98
C HIS A 485 -20.37 -24.84 22.97
N ILE A 486 -20.31 -23.82 23.83
CA ILE A 486 -19.19 -22.89 23.85
C ILE A 486 -18.65 -22.74 25.25
N LYS A 487 -17.33 -22.87 25.35
CA LYS A 487 -16.55 -22.58 26.55
C LYS A 487 -15.56 -21.49 26.21
N GLY A 488 -15.36 -20.51 27.09
CA GLY A 488 -14.41 -19.44 26.81
C GLY A 488 -13.79 -18.83 28.05
N LYS A 489 -12.60 -18.26 27.86
CA LYS A 489 -11.88 -17.48 28.85
C LYS A 489 -11.52 -16.13 28.26
N ILE A 490 -11.93 -15.06 28.93
CA ILE A 490 -11.59 -13.67 28.60
C ILE A 490 -10.60 -13.16 29.64
N ILE A 491 -9.49 -12.62 29.17
CA ILE A 491 -8.52 -11.87 29.97
C ILE A 491 -8.42 -10.48 29.33
N ASP A 492 -8.88 -9.45 30.04
CA ASP A 492 -8.85 -8.08 29.54
C ASP A 492 -9.50 -7.97 28.14
N PHE A 493 -8.75 -7.62 27.10
CA PHE A 493 -9.24 -7.50 25.73
C PHE A 493 -8.95 -8.71 24.83
N VAL A 494 -8.63 -9.87 25.40
CA VAL A 494 -8.36 -11.09 24.63
C VAL A 494 -9.21 -12.25 25.13
N ALA A 495 -9.58 -13.15 24.22
CA ALA A 495 -10.35 -14.34 24.53
C ALA A 495 -9.74 -15.58 23.90
N GLN A 496 -9.84 -16.69 24.63
CA GLN A 496 -9.77 -18.04 24.10
C GLN A 496 -11.17 -18.63 24.12
N VAL A 497 -11.56 -19.25 23.01
CA VAL A 497 -12.89 -19.81 22.82
C VAL A 497 -12.76 -21.23 22.28
N ILE A 498 -13.50 -22.14 22.87
CA ILE A 498 -13.62 -23.55 22.47
C ILE A 498 -15.07 -23.75 22.03
N VAL A 499 -15.23 -24.11 20.76
CA VAL A 499 -16.53 -24.36 20.13
C VAL A 499 -16.66 -25.86 19.89
N PHE A 500 -17.75 -26.42 20.39
CA PHE A 500 -18.15 -27.80 20.20
C PHE A 500 -19.36 -27.83 19.26
N GLN A 501 -19.25 -28.54 18.14
CA GLN A 501 -20.31 -28.67 17.16
C GLN A 501 -20.61 -30.14 16.88
N THR A 502 -21.88 -30.51 17.01
CA THR A 502 -22.33 -31.89 16.78
C THR A 502 -23.04 -32.02 15.44
N TYR A 503 -22.59 -32.97 14.61
CA TYR A 503 -23.19 -33.31 13.33
C TYR A 503 -23.51 -34.80 13.24
N THR A 504 -24.55 -35.16 12.50
CA THR A 504 -24.92 -36.57 12.27
C THR A 504 -25.13 -36.82 10.78
N ASN A 505 -24.40 -37.78 10.20
CA ASN A 505 -24.66 -38.19 8.82
C ASN A 505 -25.96 -39.02 8.75
N GLN A 506 -27.05 -38.41 8.33
CA GLN A 506 -28.34 -39.11 8.21
C GLN A 506 -28.44 -40.02 6.97
N ASN A 507 -27.45 -40.00 6.07
CA ASN A 507 -27.50 -40.75 4.82
C ASN A 507 -27.11 -42.23 5.01
N PRO A 508 -27.59 -43.13 4.14
CA PRO A 508 -27.21 -44.54 4.15
C PRO A 508 -25.83 -44.80 3.51
N VAL A 509 -25.17 -43.77 2.99
CA VAL A 509 -23.86 -43.84 2.33
C VAL A 509 -22.84 -42.92 3.03
N PRO A 510 -21.54 -43.24 2.97
CA PRO A 510 -20.51 -42.35 3.46
C PRO A 510 -20.49 -41.06 2.64
N ILE A 511 -20.20 -39.93 3.30
CA ILE A 511 -20.18 -38.60 2.68
C ILE A 511 -18.86 -37.87 2.93
N GLU A 512 -18.52 -36.96 2.04
CA GLU A 512 -17.55 -35.90 2.31
C GLU A 512 -18.31 -34.60 2.60
N ALA A 513 -18.06 -33.99 3.75
CA ALA A 513 -18.73 -32.79 4.20
C ALA A 513 -17.75 -31.61 4.24
N LYS A 514 -18.12 -30.49 3.64
CA LYS A 514 -17.35 -29.24 3.71
C LYS A 514 -18.18 -28.17 4.40
N TYR A 515 -17.59 -27.54 5.41
CA TYR A 515 -18.21 -26.52 6.23
C TYR A 515 -17.30 -25.31 6.34
N VAL A 516 -17.90 -24.13 6.40
CA VAL A 516 -17.19 -22.85 6.52
C VAL A 516 -17.59 -22.22 7.85
N PHE A 517 -16.62 -21.74 8.61
CA PHE A 517 -16.78 -21.08 9.89
C PHE A 517 -16.20 -19.66 9.78
N PRO A 518 -17.00 -18.60 9.98
CA PRO A 518 -16.49 -17.24 9.93
C PRO A 518 -15.94 -16.86 11.30
N LEU A 519 -14.76 -16.25 11.34
CA LEU A 519 -14.21 -15.64 12.54
C LEU A 519 -13.85 -14.18 12.27
N ASP A 520 -13.66 -13.41 13.33
CA ASP A 520 -13.09 -12.06 13.24
C ASP A 520 -11.69 -12.12 12.59
N ASP A 521 -11.28 -11.08 11.87
CA ASP A 521 -9.98 -11.06 11.19
C ASP A 521 -8.78 -11.06 12.16
N LYS A 522 -9.02 -10.69 13.42
CA LYS A 522 -8.05 -10.78 14.53
C LYS A 522 -8.07 -12.13 15.23
N ALA A 523 -8.97 -13.04 14.87
CA ALA A 523 -9.00 -14.37 15.43
C ALA A 523 -7.93 -15.28 14.78
N ALA A 524 -7.51 -16.30 15.53
CA ALA A 524 -6.66 -17.37 15.02
C ALA A 524 -7.09 -18.71 15.60
N VAL A 525 -7.32 -19.68 14.72
CA VAL A 525 -7.60 -21.05 15.12
C VAL A 525 -6.30 -21.69 15.58
N CYS A 526 -6.33 -22.24 16.78
CA CYS A 526 -5.16 -22.80 17.46
C CYS A 526 -5.34 -24.23 18.00
N GLY A 527 -6.45 -24.87 17.63
CA GLY A 527 -6.74 -26.27 17.94
C GLY A 527 -7.92 -26.78 17.11
N PHE A 528 -7.80 -28.01 16.61
CA PHE A 528 -8.83 -28.69 15.83
C PHE A 528 -8.83 -30.17 16.20
N GLU A 529 -9.95 -30.65 16.73
CA GLU A 529 -10.11 -32.03 17.19
C GLU A 529 -11.46 -32.57 16.69
N ALA A 530 -11.51 -33.87 16.41
CA ALA A 530 -12.73 -34.58 16.02
C ALA A 530 -12.92 -35.80 16.91
N PHE A 531 -14.15 -36.03 17.35
CA PHE A 531 -14.56 -37.24 18.05
C PHE A 531 -15.59 -37.98 17.23
N ILE A 532 -15.26 -39.21 16.84
CA ILE A 532 -16.10 -40.05 15.99
C ILE A 532 -15.96 -41.51 16.45
N ASN A 533 -17.07 -42.24 16.54
CA ASN A 533 -17.06 -43.69 16.88
C ASN A 533 -16.21 -44.04 18.13
N GLY A 534 -16.24 -43.19 19.16
CA GLY A 534 -15.45 -43.36 20.37
C GLY A 534 -13.95 -43.06 20.24
N LYS A 535 -13.46 -42.73 19.05
CA LYS A 535 -12.08 -42.30 18.80
C LYS A 535 -11.98 -40.78 18.96
N HIS A 536 -10.87 -40.35 19.55
CA HIS A 536 -10.48 -38.94 19.65
C HIS A 536 -9.32 -38.71 18.67
N ILE A 537 -9.54 -37.81 17.73
CA ILE A 537 -8.60 -37.50 16.66
C ILE A 537 -8.17 -36.05 16.83
N VAL A 538 -6.88 -35.84 17.02
CA VAL A 538 -6.29 -34.50 17.16
C VAL A 538 -5.67 -34.10 15.83
N GLY A 539 -6.04 -32.93 15.32
CA GLY A 539 -5.45 -32.37 14.12
C GLY A 539 -4.03 -31.89 14.39
N GLU A 540 -3.09 -32.33 13.56
CA GLU A 540 -1.71 -31.84 13.57
C GLU A 540 -1.56 -30.71 12.56
N ILE A 541 -0.82 -29.67 12.94
CA ILE A 541 -0.55 -28.56 12.03
C ILE A 541 0.62 -28.89 11.11
N GLU A 542 0.36 -28.83 9.81
CA GLU A 542 1.36 -29.10 8.79
C GLU A 542 1.39 -28.00 7.73
N GLU A 543 2.47 -27.96 6.95
CA GLU A 543 2.51 -27.09 5.77
C GLU A 543 1.33 -27.42 4.86
N LYS A 544 0.66 -26.39 4.34
CA LYS A 544 -0.62 -26.50 3.63
C LYS A 544 -0.59 -27.57 2.54
N GLU A 545 0.44 -27.59 1.70
CA GLU A 545 0.58 -28.59 0.64
C GLU A 545 0.75 -30.03 1.17
N LYS A 546 1.51 -30.20 2.25
CA LYS A 546 1.72 -31.51 2.89
C LYS A 546 0.41 -32.02 3.51
N ALA A 547 -0.29 -31.16 4.27
CA ALA A 547 -1.59 -31.46 4.85
C ALA A 547 -2.61 -31.92 3.79
N HIS A 548 -2.67 -31.21 2.66
CA HIS A 548 -3.55 -31.58 1.55
C HIS A 548 -3.18 -32.90 0.88
N ARG A 549 -1.89 -33.22 0.78
CA ARG A 549 -1.43 -34.52 0.25
C ARG A 549 -1.83 -35.66 1.16
N GLU A 550 -1.63 -35.49 2.48
CA GLU A 550 -1.99 -36.51 3.48
C GLU A 550 -3.50 -36.73 3.53
N TYR A 551 -4.30 -35.66 3.51
CA TYR A 551 -5.75 -35.73 3.39
C TYR A 551 -6.16 -36.56 2.15
N ARG A 552 -5.67 -36.19 0.96
CA ARG A 552 -6.02 -36.91 -0.28
C ARG A 552 -5.59 -38.38 -0.25
N ALA A 553 -4.41 -38.67 0.29
CA ALA A 553 -3.91 -40.03 0.42
C ALA A 553 -4.82 -40.87 1.34
N ALA A 554 -5.18 -40.35 2.51
CA ALA A 554 -6.08 -41.03 3.44
C ALA A 554 -7.46 -41.30 2.83
N ILE A 555 -8.05 -40.32 2.15
CA ILE A 555 -9.35 -40.50 1.46
C ILE A 555 -9.25 -41.56 0.36
N SER A 556 -8.18 -41.57 -0.44
CA SER A 556 -7.99 -42.59 -1.48
C SER A 556 -7.83 -44.01 -0.93
N GLN A 557 -7.40 -44.14 0.32
CA GLN A 557 -7.21 -45.42 1.03
C GLN A 557 -8.47 -45.86 1.79
N GLY A 558 -9.57 -45.10 1.74
CA GLY A 558 -10.80 -45.41 2.47
C GLY A 558 -10.74 -45.10 3.97
N HIS A 559 -9.73 -44.36 4.42
CA HIS A 559 -9.64 -43.86 5.79
C HIS A 559 -10.52 -42.61 6.00
N GLY A 560 -10.81 -42.26 7.25
CA GLY A 560 -11.41 -40.96 7.56
C GLY A 560 -10.33 -39.88 7.56
N ALA A 561 -10.61 -38.70 7.03
CA ALA A 561 -9.67 -37.58 7.07
C ALA A 561 -10.37 -36.25 7.35
N TYR A 562 -9.69 -35.38 8.09
CA TYR A 562 -10.20 -34.10 8.54
C TYR A 562 -9.16 -33.03 8.22
N LEU A 563 -9.55 -32.00 7.49
CA LEU A 563 -8.68 -30.90 7.06
C LEU A 563 -9.31 -29.58 7.47
N MET A 564 -8.53 -28.69 8.08
CA MET A 564 -8.97 -27.32 8.35
C MET A 564 -8.01 -26.32 7.69
N ASP A 565 -8.58 -25.41 6.91
CA ASP A 565 -7.91 -24.41 6.09
C ASP A 565 -8.37 -22.99 6.38
N GLN A 566 -7.50 -22.04 6.05
CA GLN A 566 -7.83 -20.62 5.98
C GLN A 566 -7.85 -20.19 4.50
N ASP A 567 -9.04 -19.88 3.99
CA ASP A 567 -9.24 -19.45 2.59
C ASP A 567 -9.14 -17.92 2.43
N ALA A 568 -9.49 -17.20 3.50
CA ALA A 568 -9.37 -15.74 3.63
C ALA A 568 -9.16 -15.38 5.11
N PRO A 569 -8.74 -14.14 5.44
CA PRO A 569 -8.44 -13.74 6.82
C PRO A 569 -9.56 -14.07 7.83
N ASP A 570 -10.82 -13.91 7.43
CA ASP A 570 -12.03 -14.10 8.23
C ASP A 570 -12.77 -15.43 7.93
N VAL A 571 -12.23 -16.29 7.05
CA VAL A 571 -12.93 -17.49 6.54
C VAL A 571 -12.11 -18.74 6.75
N PHE A 572 -12.64 -19.62 7.60
CA PHE A 572 -12.06 -20.90 7.94
C PHE A 572 -12.91 -22.02 7.36
N THR A 573 -12.28 -23.04 6.80
CA THR A 573 -12.95 -24.10 6.06
C THR A 573 -12.55 -25.45 6.65
N VAL A 574 -13.52 -26.25 7.05
CA VAL A 574 -13.32 -27.62 7.53
C VAL A 574 -13.83 -28.60 6.47
N SER A 575 -13.00 -29.55 6.09
CA SER A 575 -13.33 -30.66 5.19
C SER A 575 -13.26 -31.97 5.98
N VAL A 576 -14.36 -32.71 5.98
CA VAL A 576 -14.53 -33.99 6.68
C VAL A 576 -14.79 -35.06 5.63
N GLY A 577 -13.77 -35.83 5.29
CA GLY A 577 -13.87 -36.85 4.26
C GLY A 577 -14.21 -38.23 4.82
N ASN A 578 -15.01 -38.98 4.05
CA ASN A 578 -15.41 -40.36 4.33
C ASN A 578 -16.12 -40.55 5.68
N LEU A 579 -17.05 -39.65 6.01
CA LEU A 579 -17.91 -39.73 7.20
C LEU A 579 -18.92 -40.88 7.04
N PRO A 580 -18.91 -41.92 7.90
CA PRO A 580 -19.72 -43.11 7.71
C PRO A 580 -21.24 -42.84 7.80
N PRO A 581 -22.08 -43.71 7.19
CA PRO A 581 -23.54 -43.67 7.36
C PRO A 581 -23.95 -43.70 8.83
N LYS A 582 -24.92 -42.86 9.22
CA LYS A 582 -25.48 -42.78 10.59
C LYS A 582 -24.47 -42.43 11.69
N ALA A 583 -23.24 -42.07 11.35
CA ALA A 583 -22.23 -41.68 12.32
C ALA A 583 -22.52 -40.29 12.88
N LYS A 584 -22.34 -40.15 14.20
CA LYS A 584 -22.34 -38.86 14.91
C LYS A 584 -20.89 -38.42 15.13
N ILE A 585 -20.60 -37.18 14.79
CA ILE A 585 -19.29 -36.55 14.95
C ILE A 585 -19.41 -35.29 15.79
N LEU A 586 -18.49 -35.14 16.74
CA LEU A 586 -18.29 -33.91 17.51
C LEU A 586 -16.99 -33.25 17.03
N ILE A 587 -17.10 -32.03 16.50
CA ILE A 587 -15.97 -31.20 16.11
C ILE A 587 -15.69 -30.21 17.22
N LYS A 588 -14.46 -30.18 17.72
CA LYS A 588 -13.98 -29.22 18.72
C LYS A 588 -12.97 -28.28 18.05
N ILE A 589 -13.28 -26.99 18.03
CA ILE A 589 -12.43 -25.94 17.47
C ILE A 589 -12.01 -25.02 18.62
N THR A 590 -10.71 -24.79 18.77
CA THR A 590 -10.18 -23.82 19.71
C THR A 590 -9.59 -22.65 18.95
N TYR A 591 -10.04 -21.43 19.24
CA TYR A 591 -9.49 -20.22 18.66
C TYR A 591 -9.22 -19.16 19.73
N ILE A 592 -8.33 -18.25 19.41
CA ILE A 592 -8.01 -17.06 20.20
C ILE A 592 -8.39 -15.82 19.41
N THR A 593 -8.79 -14.75 20.08
CA THR A 593 -9.19 -13.50 19.41
C THR A 593 -8.97 -12.28 20.30
N GLU A 594 -8.77 -11.12 19.66
CA GLU A 594 -8.90 -9.82 20.32
C GLU A 594 -10.39 -9.45 20.41
N LEU A 595 -10.81 -8.79 21.50
CA LEU A 595 -12.16 -8.21 21.65
C LEU A 595 -12.22 -6.85 20.95
N SER A 596 -13.39 -6.46 20.44
CA SER A 596 -13.61 -5.10 19.95
C SER A 596 -13.88 -4.12 21.11
N ILE A 597 -13.91 -2.82 20.84
CA ILE A 597 -14.27 -1.79 21.82
C ILE A 597 -15.44 -0.97 21.31
N GLN A 598 -16.33 -0.62 22.22
CA GLN A 598 -17.39 0.36 21.99
C GLN A 598 -17.43 1.34 23.18
N GLY A 599 -16.87 2.54 22.98
CA GLY A 599 -16.68 3.49 24.08
C GLY A 599 -15.66 2.96 25.10
N THR A 600 -16.08 2.80 26.35
CA THR A 600 -15.26 2.20 27.43
C THR A 600 -15.49 0.70 27.60
N ALA A 601 -16.42 0.10 26.87
CA ALA A 601 -16.77 -1.31 27.02
C ALA A 601 -15.99 -2.22 26.06
N ALA A 602 -15.49 -3.34 26.57
CA ALA A 602 -14.97 -4.45 25.78
C ALA A 602 -16.14 -5.25 25.20
N VAL A 603 -16.08 -5.59 23.91
CA VAL A 603 -17.15 -6.29 23.20
C VAL A 603 -16.61 -7.57 22.58
N PHE A 604 -17.07 -8.71 23.10
CA PHE A 604 -16.88 -10.02 22.50
C PHE A 604 -18.07 -10.35 21.59
N PHE A 605 -17.79 -10.64 20.32
CA PHE A 605 -18.80 -11.02 19.36
C PHE A 605 -18.46 -12.35 18.71
N MET A 606 -19.46 -13.22 18.58
CA MET A 606 -19.33 -14.48 17.87
C MET A 606 -20.44 -14.60 16.80
N PRO A 607 -20.08 -14.78 15.53
CA PRO A 607 -21.06 -14.95 14.46
C PRO A 607 -21.70 -16.35 14.47
N ALA A 608 -23.00 -16.43 14.19
CA ALA A 608 -23.73 -17.70 14.07
C ALA A 608 -23.67 -18.36 12.68
N THR A 609 -23.59 -17.56 11.62
CA THR A 609 -23.67 -18.04 10.22
C THR A 609 -22.67 -17.34 9.30
N VAL A 610 -22.21 -18.08 8.29
CA VAL A 610 -21.43 -17.58 7.14
C VAL A 610 -22.34 -16.81 6.21
N ALA A 611 -21.86 -15.71 5.65
CA ALA A 611 -22.60 -14.98 4.64
C ALA A 611 -22.76 -15.86 3.37
N PRO A 612 -23.97 -15.94 2.76
CA PRO A 612 -24.27 -16.89 1.68
C PRO A 612 -23.29 -16.90 0.48
N TRP A 613 -22.64 -15.78 0.20
CA TRP A 613 -21.79 -15.58 -0.97
C TRP A 613 -20.29 -15.91 -0.70
N GLN A 614 -19.88 -16.17 0.56
CA GLN A 614 -18.54 -16.69 0.91
C GLN A 614 -18.48 -18.22 0.81
N GLN A 615 -19.58 -18.90 1.16
CA GLN A 615 -19.73 -20.35 0.97
C GLN A 615 -19.47 -20.78 -0.48
N ASP A 616 -19.93 -19.99 -1.45
CA ASP A 616 -19.79 -20.30 -2.87
C ASP A 616 -18.32 -20.33 -3.34
N LYS A 617 -17.43 -19.53 -2.76
CA LYS A 617 -16.00 -19.51 -3.16
C LYS A 617 -15.24 -20.71 -2.59
N ALA A 618 -15.42 -21.00 -1.30
CA ALA A 618 -14.79 -22.13 -0.62
C ALA A 618 -15.24 -23.48 -1.22
N LEU A 619 -16.51 -23.60 -1.61
CA LEU A 619 -17.04 -24.81 -2.27
C LEU A 619 -16.50 -24.98 -3.70
N ASN A 620 -16.00 -23.93 -4.37
CA ASN A 620 -15.64 -23.93 -5.80
C ASN A 620 -14.18 -24.30 -6.13
N GLU A 621 -13.31 -24.52 -5.15
CA GLU A 621 -11.99 -25.11 -5.39
C GLU A 621 -12.13 -26.63 -5.59
N ASN A 622 -12.06 -27.07 -6.85
CA ASN A 622 -12.14 -28.48 -7.23
C ASN A 622 -10.88 -29.23 -6.77
N ILE A 623 -11.00 -30.02 -5.69
CA ILE A 623 -9.93 -30.93 -5.26
C ILE A 623 -10.05 -32.31 -5.96
N GLN A 624 -11.17 -32.62 -6.62
CA GLN A 624 -11.35 -33.75 -7.55
C GLN A 624 -12.42 -33.48 -8.63
N VAL A 625 -12.29 -34.15 -9.79
CA VAL A 625 -13.27 -34.19 -10.89
C VAL A 625 -14.37 -35.19 -10.55
N CYS A 626 -15.62 -34.80 -10.80
CA CYS A 626 -16.90 -35.49 -10.50
C CYS A 626 -17.41 -35.33 -9.06
N MET A 627 -18.26 -34.33 -8.82
CA MET A 627 -19.67 -34.44 -8.37
C MET A 627 -20.33 -33.03 -8.31
N LEU A 628 -21.66 -32.98 -8.44
CA LEU A 628 -22.47 -31.76 -8.67
C LEU A 628 -23.07 -31.18 -7.36
N LYS A 629 -23.32 -29.85 -7.32
CA LYS A 629 -23.67 -29.03 -6.13
C LYS A 629 -25.12 -28.50 -6.14
N ILE A 630 -25.87 -28.53 -5.02
CA ILE A 630 -27.21 -27.87 -4.85
C ILE A 630 -27.26 -27.06 -3.50
N ARG A 631 -28.43 -26.62 -2.92
CA ARG A 631 -28.63 -25.58 -1.85
C ARG A 631 -29.48 -25.99 -0.61
N VAL A 632 -29.37 -25.28 0.54
CA VAL A 632 -30.02 -25.57 1.89
C VAL A 632 -30.97 -24.48 2.46
N LYS A 633 -31.87 -24.87 3.40
CA LYS A 633 -32.68 -24.06 4.35
C LYS A 633 -32.30 -24.33 5.83
N GLU A 634 -32.41 -23.32 6.70
CA GLU A 634 -32.05 -23.32 8.15
C GLU A 634 -32.95 -24.22 9.04
N ALA A 635 -32.35 -24.86 10.06
CA ALA A 635 -33.02 -25.62 11.13
C ALA A 635 -32.57 -25.13 12.52
N PHE A 636 -33.43 -25.27 13.54
CA PHE A 636 -33.19 -24.89 14.95
C PHE A 636 -32.06 -25.74 15.58
N CYS A 637 -31.05 -25.11 16.19
CA CYS A 637 -29.99 -25.78 16.97
C CYS A 637 -30.04 -25.39 18.46
N ILE A 638 -29.64 -26.31 19.34
CA ILE A 638 -29.51 -26.06 20.78
C ILE A 638 -28.20 -25.31 21.02
N PHE A 639 -28.26 -24.21 21.78
CA PHE A 639 -27.09 -23.38 22.08
C PHE A 639 -26.84 -23.25 23.58
N SER A 640 -25.60 -23.45 24.00
CA SER A 640 -25.16 -23.10 25.36
C SER A 640 -23.79 -22.46 25.35
N LEU A 641 -23.61 -21.41 26.16
CA LEU A 641 -22.32 -20.75 26.34
C LEU A 641 -21.99 -20.61 27.82
N SER A 642 -20.73 -20.85 28.17
CA SER A 642 -20.16 -20.54 29.49
C SER A 642 -18.83 -19.82 29.30
N MET A 643 -18.64 -18.69 29.96
CA MET A 643 -17.39 -17.93 29.87
C MET A 643 -16.90 -17.46 31.23
N SER A 644 -15.59 -17.49 31.40
CA SER A 644 -14.89 -16.94 32.55
C SER A 644 -14.22 -15.63 32.16
N ILE A 645 -14.32 -14.59 32.98
CA ILE A 645 -13.89 -13.23 32.67
C ILE A 645 -12.96 -12.76 33.78
N GLU A 646 -11.76 -12.31 33.40
CA GLU A 646 -10.78 -11.73 34.31
C GLU A 646 -10.35 -10.36 33.77
N MET A 647 -10.56 -9.32 34.55
CA MET A 647 -10.32 -7.93 34.18
C MET A 647 -9.26 -7.30 35.10
N PRO A 648 -8.49 -6.31 34.61
CA PRO A 648 -7.47 -5.64 35.41
C PRO A 648 -8.04 -4.69 36.46
N TYR A 649 -9.28 -4.24 36.27
CA TYR A 649 -9.99 -3.28 37.12
C TYR A 649 -11.43 -3.74 37.37
N VAL A 650 -12.16 -2.95 38.16
CA VAL A 650 -13.53 -3.26 38.55
C VAL A 650 -14.44 -3.37 37.32
N ILE A 651 -15.18 -4.46 37.25
CA ILE A 651 -16.22 -4.74 36.26
C ILE A 651 -17.47 -3.97 36.68
N GLU A 652 -17.82 -2.93 35.92
CA GLU A 652 -19.00 -2.10 36.21
C GLU A 652 -20.29 -2.81 35.81
N PHE A 653 -20.28 -3.46 34.65
CA PHE A 653 -21.42 -4.21 34.15
C PHE A 653 -20.98 -5.31 33.18
N ILE A 654 -21.81 -6.35 33.10
CA ILE A 654 -21.75 -7.37 32.06
C ILE A 654 -23.15 -7.49 31.47
N SER A 655 -23.28 -7.41 30.15
CA SER A 655 -24.57 -7.53 29.46
C SER A 655 -24.44 -8.20 28.10
N SER A 656 -25.53 -8.78 27.60
CA SER A 656 -25.63 -9.28 26.23
C SER A 656 -26.87 -8.70 25.57
N ASP A 657 -26.69 -8.20 24.35
CA ASP A 657 -27.79 -7.70 23.52
C ASP A 657 -28.57 -8.84 22.84
N THR A 658 -28.02 -10.06 22.88
CA THR A 658 -28.52 -11.21 22.10
C THR A 658 -29.16 -12.30 22.95
N HIS A 659 -28.69 -12.50 24.19
CA HIS A 659 -29.08 -13.64 25.02
C HIS A 659 -29.25 -13.22 26.48
N GLU A 660 -30.17 -13.86 27.19
CA GLU A 660 -30.22 -13.71 28.65
C GLU A 660 -29.09 -14.49 29.32
N LEU A 661 -28.44 -13.87 30.31
CA LEU A 661 -27.30 -14.43 31.01
C LEU A 661 -27.61 -14.70 32.49
N ARG A 662 -27.11 -15.82 32.99
CA ARG A 662 -26.84 -16.03 34.42
C ARG A 662 -25.39 -15.57 34.67
N GLN A 663 -25.16 -14.85 35.76
CA GLN A 663 -23.82 -14.37 36.11
C GLN A 663 -23.50 -14.54 37.59
N LYS A 664 -22.21 -14.70 37.88
CA LYS A 664 -21.61 -14.57 39.20
C LYS A 664 -20.31 -13.79 39.06
N SER A 665 -20.07 -12.84 39.95
CA SER A 665 -18.95 -11.91 39.81
C SER A 665 -18.42 -11.44 41.15
N THR A 666 -17.12 -11.16 41.18
CA THR A 666 -16.44 -10.27 42.13
C THR A 666 -16.09 -8.97 41.41
N ASP A 667 -15.33 -8.08 42.04
CA ASP A 667 -14.92 -6.81 41.43
C ASP A 667 -14.20 -7.00 40.09
N CYS A 668 -13.22 -7.91 39.99
CA CYS A 668 -12.39 -8.07 38.79
C CYS A 668 -12.59 -9.39 38.05
N LYS A 669 -13.50 -10.25 38.53
CA LYS A 669 -13.69 -11.59 37.98
C LYS A 669 -15.15 -11.94 37.83
N ALA A 670 -15.53 -12.63 36.77
CA ALA A 670 -16.89 -13.13 36.59
C ALA A 670 -16.95 -14.46 35.86
N VAL A 671 -18.03 -15.20 36.07
CA VAL A 671 -18.42 -16.37 35.28
C VAL A 671 -19.84 -16.16 34.81
N ILE A 672 -20.06 -16.32 33.51
CA ILE A 672 -21.37 -16.18 32.87
C ILE A 672 -21.80 -17.48 32.21
N SER A 673 -23.12 -17.69 32.13
CA SER A 673 -23.70 -18.74 31.30
C SER A 673 -25.01 -18.29 30.66
N THR A 674 -25.33 -18.79 29.48
CA THR A 674 -26.66 -18.59 28.87
C THR A 674 -27.72 -19.35 29.66
N VAL A 675 -28.93 -18.81 29.74
CA VAL A 675 -30.07 -19.54 30.31
C VAL A 675 -30.40 -20.79 29.50
N GLU A 676 -30.93 -21.82 30.17
CA GLU A 676 -31.39 -23.06 29.52
C GLU A 676 -32.45 -22.79 28.45
N GLY A 677 -32.40 -23.54 27.34
CA GLY A 677 -33.32 -23.37 26.21
C GLY A 677 -32.94 -22.24 25.23
N SER A 678 -31.76 -21.64 25.38
CA SER A 678 -31.22 -20.66 24.43
C SER A 678 -30.99 -21.29 23.04
N SER A 679 -31.19 -20.50 21.99
CA SER A 679 -30.96 -20.89 20.59
C SER A 679 -30.10 -19.84 19.90
N LEU A 680 -29.17 -20.27 19.04
CA LEU A 680 -28.31 -19.37 18.28
C LEU A 680 -28.97 -19.02 16.94
N ASP A 681 -29.44 -17.79 16.79
CA ASP A 681 -30.02 -17.28 15.54
C ASP A 681 -28.95 -16.62 14.66
N SER A 682 -29.35 -16.11 13.48
CA SER A 682 -28.42 -15.47 12.54
C SER A 682 -27.64 -14.25 13.09
N SER A 683 -28.08 -13.66 14.21
CA SER A 683 -27.45 -12.49 14.83
C SER A 683 -26.16 -12.84 15.58
N GLY A 684 -25.97 -14.10 15.99
CA GLY A 684 -24.82 -14.53 16.77
C GLY A 684 -24.96 -14.27 18.26
N PHE A 685 -23.83 -14.20 18.96
CA PHE A 685 -23.75 -13.89 20.38
C PHE A 685 -22.89 -12.62 20.57
N SER A 686 -23.39 -11.66 21.35
CA SER A 686 -22.66 -10.45 21.73
C SER A 686 -22.57 -10.33 23.25
N LEU A 687 -21.42 -9.95 23.78
CA LEU A 687 -21.17 -9.72 25.20
C LEU A 687 -20.43 -8.40 25.38
N HIS A 688 -20.94 -7.55 26.28
CA HIS A 688 -20.41 -6.24 26.63
C HIS A 688 -19.92 -6.26 28.06
N ILE A 689 -18.71 -5.73 28.29
CA ILE A 689 -18.06 -5.69 29.60
C ILE A 689 -17.57 -4.26 29.85
N GLY A 690 -18.17 -3.57 30.83
CA GLY A 690 -17.78 -2.22 31.25
C GLY A 690 -16.68 -2.23 32.31
N LEU A 691 -15.71 -1.31 32.19
CA LEU A 691 -14.57 -1.19 33.10
C LEU A 691 -14.47 0.23 33.67
N SER A 692 -14.17 0.36 34.97
CA SER A 692 -14.02 1.65 35.64
C SER A 692 -12.85 2.49 35.08
N ASP A 693 -11.70 1.86 34.86
CA ASP A 693 -10.45 2.52 34.51
C ASP A 693 -9.91 2.07 33.14
N ALA A 694 -10.79 2.04 32.13
CA ALA A 694 -10.49 1.50 30.80
C ALA A 694 -9.25 2.12 30.12
N TYR A 695 -8.98 3.42 30.35
CA TYR A 695 -7.92 4.20 29.71
C TYR A 695 -6.54 4.06 30.36
N LEU A 696 -6.44 3.45 31.55
CA LEU A 696 -5.13 3.28 32.19
C LEU A 696 -4.27 2.28 31.41
N PRO A 697 -3.03 2.66 31.06
CA PRO A 697 -2.10 1.76 30.38
C PRO A 697 -1.73 0.61 31.31
N ARG A 698 -1.63 -0.59 30.75
CA ARG A 698 -1.38 -1.81 31.53
C ARG A 698 -0.64 -2.87 30.74
N MET A 699 -0.02 -3.78 31.47
CA MET A 699 0.81 -4.86 30.93
C MET A 699 0.42 -6.19 31.54
N TRP A 700 0.26 -7.19 30.68
CA TRP A 700 0.14 -8.59 31.04
C TRP A 700 1.40 -9.33 30.62
N VAL A 701 1.90 -10.21 31.48
CA VAL A 701 3.01 -11.11 31.16
C VAL A 701 2.58 -12.53 31.47
N GLU A 702 2.66 -13.40 30.47
CA GLU A 702 2.34 -14.81 30.57
C GLU A 702 3.63 -15.63 30.53
N LYS A 703 3.78 -16.58 31.45
CA LYS A 703 4.81 -17.62 31.43
C LYS A 703 4.28 -18.86 30.75
N HIS A 704 5.08 -19.45 29.86
CA HIS A 704 4.72 -20.71 29.23
C HIS A 704 4.80 -21.85 30.28
N PRO A 705 3.82 -22.77 30.33
CA PRO A 705 3.80 -23.84 31.34
C PRO A 705 4.96 -24.84 31.20
N GLU A 706 5.41 -25.10 29.97
CA GLU A 706 6.41 -26.14 29.66
C GLU A 706 7.76 -25.62 29.16
N LYS A 707 7.87 -24.30 28.89
CA LYS A 707 9.05 -23.70 28.23
C LYS A 707 9.50 -22.51 29.07
N GLU A 708 10.81 -22.25 29.10
CA GLU A 708 11.33 -21.01 29.66
C GLU A 708 11.15 -19.86 28.66
N SER A 709 9.90 -19.46 28.43
CA SER A 709 9.55 -18.32 27.60
C SER A 709 8.51 -17.43 28.27
N GLU A 710 8.63 -16.13 28.03
CA GLU A 710 7.67 -15.12 28.47
C GLU A 710 7.09 -14.37 27.27
N ALA A 711 5.78 -14.19 27.27
CA ALA A 711 5.06 -13.38 26.30
C ALA A 711 4.38 -12.20 27.01
N CYS A 712 4.51 -11.02 26.43
CA CYS A 712 3.98 -9.78 26.98
C CYS A 712 2.85 -9.24 26.10
N MET A 713 1.83 -8.65 26.72
CA MET A 713 0.77 -7.88 26.07
C MET A 713 0.63 -6.53 26.77
N LEU A 714 0.89 -5.45 26.04
CA LEU A 714 0.61 -4.08 26.47
C LEU A 714 -0.74 -3.65 25.92
N VAL A 715 -1.52 -3.01 26.78
CA VAL A 715 -2.79 -2.40 26.44
C VAL A 715 -2.67 -0.90 26.63
N PHE A 716 -2.87 -0.15 25.55
CA PHE A 716 -2.86 1.30 25.56
C PHE A 716 -4.09 1.84 24.83
N GLN A 717 -4.88 2.65 25.52
CA GLN A 717 -6.03 3.35 24.97
C GLN A 717 -5.89 4.82 25.36
N PRO A 718 -5.44 5.71 24.46
CA PRO A 718 -5.20 7.09 24.82
C PRO A 718 -6.53 7.80 25.06
N ASP A 719 -6.65 8.44 26.23
CA ASP A 719 -7.73 9.40 26.49
C ASP A 719 -7.36 10.74 25.84
N LEU A 720 -7.70 10.85 24.56
CA LEU A 720 -7.55 12.08 23.82
C LEU A 720 -8.87 12.83 23.96
N ASP A 721 -9.01 13.67 24.99
CA ASP A 721 -10.18 14.54 25.21
C ASP A 721 -10.82 14.92 23.87
N ILE A 722 -12.13 14.65 23.72
CA ILE A 722 -12.91 15.01 22.52
C ILE A 722 -12.50 16.42 22.16
N ALA A 723 -11.93 16.60 20.96
CA ALA A 723 -11.28 17.84 20.55
C ALA A 723 -12.02 19.05 21.11
N LEU A 724 -11.31 20.02 21.71
CA LEU A 724 -11.88 21.33 22.03
C LEU A 724 -12.78 21.71 20.84
N PRO A 725 -14.11 21.85 21.01
CA PRO A 725 -15.08 21.90 19.91
C PRO A 725 -14.66 22.85 18.78
N ASP A 726 -13.96 23.92 19.15
CA ASP A 726 -13.30 24.90 18.31
C ASP A 726 -12.33 24.35 17.23
N LEU A 727 -11.53 23.32 17.50
CA LEU A 727 -10.53 22.80 16.53
C LEU A 727 -11.20 21.90 15.47
N ALA A 728 -12.13 21.05 15.90
CA ALA A 728 -12.89 20.19 15.01
C ALA A 728 -13.81 21.01 14.09
N GLU A 729 -14.41 22.10 14.58
CA GLU A 729 -15.22 23.02 13.78
C GLU A 729 -14.39 23.81 12.74
N LYS A 730 -13.11 24.11 13.02
CA LYS A 730 -12.19 24.86 12.12
C LYS A 730 -11.40 23.97 11.15
N SER A 731 -11.52 22.65 11.26
CA SER A 731 -10.82 21.68 10.42
C SER A 731 -11.45 21.53 9.03
N GLU A 732 -10.66 21.10 8.07
CA GLU A 732 -11.05 20.90 6.67
C GLU A 732 -11.08 19.41 6.34
N VAL A 733 -12.12 18.96 5.62
CA VAL A 733 -12.23 17.59 5.07
C VAL A 733 -12.21 17.66 3.55
N VAL A 734 -11.26 16.96 2.93
CA VAL A 734 -11.14 16.85 1.47
C VAL A 734 -11.38 15.40 1.06
N ILE A 735 -12.53 15.11 0.45
CA ILE A 735 -12.84 13.77 -0.06
C ILE A 735 -12.24 13.65 -1.47
N CYS A 736 -11.24 12.80 -1.64
CA CYS A 736 -10.62 12.51 -2.93
C CYS A 736 -11.19 11.19 -3.47
N LEU A 737 -12.08 11.29 -4.46
CA LEU A 737 -12.71 10.16 -5.14
C LEU A 737 -11.95 9.82 -6.41
N ASP A 738 -11.37 8.62 -6.43
CA ASP A 738 -10.70 8.07 -7.61
C ASP A 738 -11.73 7.76 -8.71
N CYS A 739 -11.54 8.41 -9.86
CA CYS A 739 -12.35 8.29 -11.05
C CYS A 739 -11.53 7.74 -12.24
N SER A 740 -10.40 7.09 -11.96
CA SER A 740 -9.59 6.39 -12.95
C SER A 740 -10.31 5.19 -13.55
N ASN A 741 -9.79 4.68 -14.66
CA ASN A 741 -10.37 3.55 -15.38
C ASN A 741 -10.26 2.23 -14.59
N SER A 742 -9.29 2.09 -13.68
CA SER A 742 -9.13 0.86 -12.87
C SER A 742 -10.28 0.68 -11.87
N MET A 743 -10.98 1.76 -11.52
CA MET A 743 -12.12 1.74 -10.63
C MET A 743 -13.40 1.21 -11.29
N GLU A 744 -13.42 1.00 -12.61
CA GLU A 744 -14.62 0.64 -13.37
C GLU A 744 -15.37 -0.58 -12.79
N SER A 745 -16.70 -0.58 -12.92
CA SER A 745 -17.65 -1.57 -12.38
C SER A 745 -17.99 -1.43 -10.88
N VAL A 746 -17.86 -2.50 -10.11
CA VAL A 746 -18.27 -2.62 -8.70
C VAL A 746 -17.46 -1.73 -7.75
N PRO A 747 -16.11 -1.61 -7.86
CA PRO A 747 -15.32 -0.79 -6.95
C PRO A 747 -15.75 0.68 -6.94
N PHE A 748 -15.99 1.28 -8.11
CA PHE A 748 -16.42 2.68 -8.19
C PHE A 748 -17.82 2.94 -7.61
N LEU A 749 -18.75 2.00 -7.78
CA LEU A 749 -20.08 2.10 -7.15
C LEU A 749 -19.94 2.13 -5.63
N GLN A 750 -19.07 1.29 -5.07
CA GLN A 750 -18.77 1.28 -3.65
C GLN A 750 -18.06 2.57 -3.21
N ALA A 751 -17.07 3.04 -3.97
CA ALA A 751 -16.37 4.30 -3.72
C ALA A 751 -17.32 5.51 -3.65
N LYS A 752 -18.29 5.58 -4.57
CA LYS A 752 -19.35 6.59 -4.55
C LYS A 752 -20.22 6.50 -3.30
N GLN A 753 -20.63 5.29 -2.90
CA GLN A 753 -21.42 5.10 -1.71
C GLN A 753 -20.67 5.57 -0.45
N ILE A 754 -19.37 5.26 -0.37
CA ILE A 754 -18.47 5.72 0.70
C ILE A 754 -18.39 7.24 0.72
N ALA A 755 -18.10 7.88 -0.42
CA ALA A 755 -18.00 9.33 -0.53
C ALA A 755 -19.31 10.05 -0.14
N LEU A 756 -20.45 9.54 -0.61
CA LEU A 756 -21.78 10.11 -0.31
C LEU A 756 -22.14 9.96 1.18
N TYR A 757 -21.76 8.84 1.79
CA TYR A 757 -22.03 8.62 3.21
C TYR A 757 -21.10 9.46 4.09
N ALA A 758 -19.80 9.53 3.76
CA ALA A 758 -18.85 10.42 4.43
C ALA A 758 -19.31 11.89 4.37
N LEU A 759 -19.80 12.34 3.21
CA LEU A 759 -20.38 13.68 3.03
C LEU A 759 -21.57 13.95 3.98
N SER A 760 -22.37 12.93 4.29
CA SER A 760 -23.53 13.07 5.20
C SER A 760 -23.14 13.18 6.68
N LEU A 761 -21.93 12.77 7.04
CA LEU A 761 -21.42 12.74 8.41
C LEU A 761 -20.60 13.98 8.79
N VAL A 762 -20.21 14.79 7.81
CA VAL A 762 -19.39 15.99 8.04
C VAL A 762 -20.19 17.08 8.74
N GLY A 763 -19.58 17.72 9.74
CA GLY A 763 -20.24 18.74 10.56
C GLY A 763 -20.71 19.95 9.77
N LYS A 764 -21.80 20.60 10.23
CA LYS A 764 -22.41 21.74 9.50
C LYS A 764 -21.46 22.92 9.27
N LYS A 765 -20.56 23.18 10.23
CA LYS A 765 -19.58 24.29 10.23
C LYS A 765 -18.21 23.91 9.62
N GLN A 766 -17.91 22.63 9.44
CA GLN A 766 -16.64 22.18 8.88
C GLN A 766 -16.52 22.54 7.39
N LYS A 767 -15.31 22.91 6.96
CA LYS A 767 -15.01 23.12 5.55
C LYS A 767 -14.90 21.76 4.87
N ILE A 768 -15.63 21.58 3.76
CA ILE A 768 -15.59 20.34 2.99
C ILE A 768 -15.43 20.61 1.51
N ASN A 769 -14.50 19.88 0.90
CA ASN A 769 -14.21 19.92 -0.52
C ASN A 769 -14.23 18.49 -1.07
N ILE A 770 -14.64 18.34 -2.32
CA ILE A 770 -14.65 17.04 -3.01
C ILE A 770 -13.80 17.16 -4.27
N VAL A 771 -12.83 16.26 -4.41
CA VAL A 771 -11.94 16.17 -5.57
C VAL A 771 -12.23 14.87 -6.29
N LYS A 772 -12.62 14.94 -7.56
CA LYS A 772 -12.56 13.81 -8.49
C LYS A 772 -11.19 13.83 -9.14
N PHE A 773 -10.47 12.72 -9.13
CA PHE A 773 -9.16 12.67 -9.76
C PHE A 773 -8.99 11.43 -10.64
N GLY A 774 -8.11 11.57 -11.62
CA GLY A 774 -7.64 10.53 -12.54
C GLY A 774 -6.35 11.02 -13.17
N THR A 775 -6.26 11.08 -14.50
CA THR A 775 -5.20 11.80 -15.23
C THR A 775 -5.26 13.31 -14.97
N GLY A 776 -6.48 13.83 -14.85
CA GLY A 776 -6.77 15.21 -14.46
C GLY A 776 -7.54 15.26 -13.13
N GLU A 777 -7.90 16.46 -12.70
CA GLU A 777 -8.65 16.66 -11.47
C GLU A 777 -9.80 17.65 -11.66
N SER A 778 -10.86 17.47 -10.88
CA SER A 778 -12.01 18.36 -10.85
C SER A 778 -12.44 18.54 -9.40
N ILE A 779 -12.55 19.79 -8.97
CA ILE A 779 -12.76 20.13 -7.56
C ILE A 779 -14.09 20.86 -7.40
N CYS A 780 -14.86 20.45 -6.42
CA CYS A 780 -16.06 21.14 -5.98
C CYS A 780 -15.86 21.66 -4.56
N TYR A 781 -15.92 22.97 -4.40
CA TYR A 781 -15.76 23.66 -3.13
C TYR A 781 -17.11 23.87 -2.44
N ARG A 782 -17.13 23.76 -1.11
CA ARG A 782 -18.25 24.29 -0.32
C ARG A 782 -17.95 25.73 0.08
N THR A 783 -18.80 26.66 -0.34
CA THR A 783 -18.83 28.02 0.22
C THR A 783 -19.75 28.06 1.44
N GLU A 784 -19.44 28.94 2.40
CA GLU A 784 -20.25 29.14 3.60
C GLU A 784 -21.70 29.51 3.22
N GLY A 785 -22.68 28.80 3.80
CA GLY A 785 -24.10 29.01 3.54
C GLY A 785 -24.71 28.20 2.38
N GLN A 786 -23.92 27.49 1.57
CA GLN A 786 -24.45 26.62 0.51
C GLN A 786 -24.90 25.23 1.02
N ASN A 787 -26.03 24.76 0.48
CA ASN A 787 -26.60 23.45 0.76
C ASN A 787 -25.72 22.32 0.15
N LEU A 788 -25.63 21.18 0.83
CA LEU A 788 -24.84 20.00 0.42
C LEU A 788 -25.30 19.37 -0.91
N ILE A 789 -26.39 19.87 -1.49
CA ILE A 789 -26.96 19.40 -2.76
C ILE A 789 -25.93 19.47 -3.90
N LEU A 790 -25.18 20.57 -4.02
CA LEU A 790 -24.19 20.73 -5.09
C LEU A 790 -23.08 19.66 -5.00
N LEU A 791 -22.55 19.44 -3.80
CA LEU A 791 -21.54 18.41 -3.54
C LEU A 791 -22.08 17.00 -3.77
N ARG A 792 -23.32 16.73 -3.35
CA ARG A 792 -23.99 15.46 -3.56
C ARG A 792 -24.19 15.18 -5.05
N THR A 793 -24.64 16.17 -5.81
CA THR A 793 -24.79 16.08 -7.27
C THR A 793 -23.44 15.87 -7.93
N PHE A 794 -22.39 16.57 -7.48
CA PHE A 794 -21.03 16.38 -7.96
C PHE A 794 -20.54 14.94 -7.73
N CYS A 795 -20.68 14.37 -6.54
CA CYS A 795 -20.35 12.96 -6.29
C CYS A 795 -21.18 12.00 -7.15
N THR A 796 -22.49 12.24 -7.24
CA THR A 796 -23.41 11.34 -7.96
C THR A 796 -23.09 11.30 -9.46
N SER A 797 -22.72 12.44 -10.04
CA SER A 797 -22.33 12.58 -11.45
C SER A 797 -20.92 12.08 -11.79
N ALA A 798 -20.12 11.66 -10.80
CA ALA A 798 -18.79 11.11 -11.06
C ALA A 798 -18.87 9.87 -11.96
N SER A 799 -17.87 9.62 -12.81
CA SER A 799 -17.77 8.38 -13.59
C SER A 799 -16.31 7.94 -13.64
N PRO A 800 -16.00 6.63 -13.72
CA PRO A 800 -14.63 6.12 -13.74
C PRO A 800 -14.04 6.24 -15.15
N THR A 801 -13.97 7.47 -15.67
CA THR A 801 -13.59 7.79 -17.06
C THR A 801 -12.42 8.77 -17.14
N MET A 802 -11.80 9.11 -16.01
CA MET A 802 -10.75 10.12 -15.93
C MET A 802 -9.35 9.58 -16.27
N GLY A 803 -9.22 8.36 -16.82
CA GLY A 803 -7.95 7.82 -17.31
C GLY A 803 -7.11 7.16 -16.23
N ASN A 804 -5.85 7.61 -16.07
CA ASN A 804 -4.88 7.07 -15.11
C ASN A 804 -5.19 7.52 -13.67
N THR A 805 -4.34 7.14 -12.72
CA THR A 805 -4.51 7.44 -11.29
C THR A 805 -3.41 8.38 -10.78
N ASP A 806 -3.39 9.64 -11.27
CA ASP A 806 -2.35 10.64 -10.96
C ASP A 806 -2.60 11.39 -9.65
N PHE A 807 -2.73 10.67 -8.53
CA PHE A 807 -3.02 11.29 -7.22
C PHE A 807 -1.96 12.32 -6.76
N TRP A 808 -0.71 12.17 -7.20
CA TRP A 808 0.36 13.13 -6.92
C TRP A 808 0.06 14.54 -7.45
N LYS A 809 -0.70 14.69 -8.55
CA LYS A 809 -1.13 15.99 -9.09
C LYS A 809 -2.07 16.68 -8.11
N THR A 810 -3.06 15.93 -7.61
CA THR A 810 -4.02 16.40 -6.61
C THR A 810 -3.35 16.78 -5.30
N LEU A 811 -2.41 15.95 -4.81
CA LEU A 811 -1.62 16.32 -3.62
C LEU A 811 -0.81 17.60 -3.86
N ARG A 812 -0.18 17.75 -5.03
CA ARG A 812 0.57 18.96 -5.37
C ARG A 812 -0.33 20.20 -5.37
N TYR A 813 -1.54 20.11 -5.92
CA TYR A 813 -2.52 21.18 -5.87
C TYR A 813 -2.91 21.52 -4.43
N LEU A 814 -3.30 20.53 -3.64
CA LEU A 814 -3.71 20.73 -2.24
C LEU A 814 -2.58 21.33 -1.39
N ASN A 815 -1.33 21.01 -1.68
CA ASN A 815 -0.16 21.59 -1.01
C ASN A 815 0.08 23.06 -1.34
N LEU A 816 -0.45 23.57 -2.45
CA LEU A 816 -0.37 24.99 -2.80
C LEU A 816 -1.45 25.82 -2.09
N LEU A 817 -2.48 25.17 -1.53
CA LEU A 817 -3.52 25.85 -0.77
C LEU A 817 -2.99 26.27 0.60
N TYR A 818 -3.40 27.45 1.05
CA TYR A 818 -3.05 27.97 2.37
C TYR A 818 -3.41 26.94 3.47
N PRO A 819 -2.60 26.78 4.54
CA PRO A 819 -2.95 25.92 5.66
C PRO A 819 -4.32 26.30 6.22
N SER A 820 -5.17 25.31 6.51
CA SER A 820 -6.44 25.55 7.20
C SER A 820 -6.19 26.17 8.58
N GLN A 821 -7.18 26.88 9.13
CA GLN A 821 -7.09 27.37 10.51
C GLN A 821 -7.04 26.20 11.53
N GLY A 822 -7.64 25.05 11.19
CA GLY A 822 -7.46 23.75 11.87
C GLY A 822 -6.61 22.76 11.06
N LEU A 823 -6.84 21.46 11.24
CA LEU A 823 -6.16 20.42 10.46
C LEU A 823 -6.87 20.16 9.13
N ARG A 824 -6.11 19.92 8.06
CA ARG A 824 -6.65 19.41 6.79
C ARG A 824 -6.63 17.90 6.83
N ASN A 825 -7.76 17.27 6.55
CA ASN A 825 -7.86 15.83 6.48
C ASN A 825 -8.28 15.41 5.07
N ILE A 826 -7.45 14.61 4.41
CA ILE A 826 -7.76 14.02 3.12
C ILE A 826 -8.33 12.63 3.36
N LEU A 827 -9.49 12.35 2.78
CA LEU A 827 -10.08 11.02 2.71
C LEU A 827 -9.97 10.52 1.26
N LEU A 828 -8.94 9.72 0.99
CA LEU A 828 -8.68 9.10 -0.30
C LEU A 828 -9.51 7.83 -0.46
N ILE A 829 -10.32 7.72 -1.52
CA ILE A 829 -11.10 6.54 -1.84
C ILE A 829 -10.64 6.02 -3.19
N SER A 830 -9.90 4.91 -3.21
CA SER A 830 -9.18 4.40 -4.39
C SER A 830 -8.93 2.89 -4.28
N ASP A 831 -8.63 2.23 -5.40
CA ASP A 831 -8.10 0.88 -5.46
C ASP A 831 -6.57 0.83 -5.26
N GLY A 832 -5.90 1.97 -5.20
CA GLY A 832 -4.47 2.06 -4.89
C GLY A 832 -3.52 1.88 -6.08
N HIS A 833 -4.00 1.78 -7.32
CA HIS A 833 -3.12 1.66 -8.51
C HIS A 833 -2.51 3.00 -8.94
N LEU A 834 -1.75 3.62 -8.04
CA LEU A 834 -1.27 5.00 -8.18
C LEU A 834 -0.13 5.15 -9.20
N GLN A 835 -0.10 6.31 -9.85
CA GLN A 835 1.04 6.71 -10.67
C GLN A 835 2.09 7.45 -9.84
N ASN A 836 3.37 7.21 -10.15
CA ASN A 836 4.52 7.87 -9.53
C ASN A 836 4.50 7.81 -7.98
N GLU A 837 4.43 6.59 -7.43
CA GLU A 837 4.35 6.31 -6.00
C GLU A 837 5.41 7.06 -5.18
N ARG A 838 6.66 7.11 -5.66
CA ARG A 838 7.77 7.79 -4.98
C ARG A 838 7.47 9.27 -4.76
N LEU A 839 6.99 9.97 -5.78
CA LEU A 839 6.65 11.38 -5.67
C LEU A 839 5.43 11.58 -4.77
N THR A 840 4.42 10.73 -4.90
CA THR A 840 3.23 10.75 -4.03
C THR A 840 3.63 10.66 -2.55
N LEU A 841 4.46 9.66 -2.20
CA LEU A 841 4.93 9.46 -0.83
C LEU A 841 5.76 10.65 -0.30
N GLN A 842 6.64 11.22 -1.13
CA GLN A 842 7.40 12.42 -0.78
C GLN A 842 6.49 13.62 -0.49
N LEU A 843 5.44 13.81 -1.28
CA LEU A 843 4.47 14.89 -1.08
C LEU A 843 3.66 14.69 0.20
N VAL A 844 3.26 13.47 0.54
CA VAL A 844 2.55 13.18 1.80
C VAL A 844 3.44 13.51 3.00
N ARG A 845 4.67 12.98 3.03
CA ARG A 845 5.61 13.17 4.16
C ARG A 845 5.92 14.63 4.44
N ARG A 846 6.05 15.44 3.38
CA ARG A 846 6.37 16.86 3.50
C ARG A 846 5.27 17.68 4.19
N ASN A 847 4.03 17.21 4.18
CA ASN A 847 2.86 17.98 4.62
C ASN A 847 2.14 17.38 5.84
N VAL A 848 2.68 16.30 6.44
CA VAL A 848 2.05 15.58 7.56
C VAL A 848 1.73 16.47 8.77
N GLN A 849 2.51 17.54 8.99
CA GLN A 849 2.31 18.50 10.09
C GLN A 849 1.00 19.30 9.97
N HIS A 850 0.44 19.42 8.76
CA HIS A 850 -0.76 20.22 8.51
C HIS A 850 -1.87 19.44 7.80
N THR A 851 -1.53 18.32 7.16
CA THR A 851 -2.43 17.50 6.35
C THR A 851 -2.33 16.04 6.76
N ARG A 852 -3.45 15.47 7.24
CA ARG A 852 -3.57 14.04 7.50
C ARG A 852 -4.18 13.31 6.31
N LEU A 853 -3.73 12.09 6.03
CA LEU A 853 -4.21 11.27 4.90
C LEU A 853 -4.82 9.97 5.39
N PHE A 854 -6.13 9.83 5.22
CA PHE A 854 -6.90 8.62 5.48
C PHE A 854 -7.20 7.97 4.13
N SER A 855 -7.07 6.64 4.04
CA SER A 855 -7.32 5.92 2.79
C SER A 855 -8.38 4.84 2.97
N CYS A 856 -9.24 4.73 1.98
CA CYS A 856 -10.32 3.76 1.87
C CYS A 856 -10.05 2.90 0.63
N GLY A 857 -9.52 1.70 0.85
CA GLY A 857 -9.29 0.73 -0.23
C GLY A 857 -10.59 0.10 -0.71
N VAL A 858 -10.82 0.09 -2.02
CA VAL A 858 -11.99 -0.56 -2.63
C VAL A 858 -11.58 -1.51 -3.75
N GLY A 859 -12.35 -2.58 -3.94
CA GLY A 859 -12.09 -3.57 -4.99
C GLY A 859 -11.20 -4.73 -4.54
N SER A 860 -11.30 -5.88 -5.20
CA SER A 860 -10.59 -7.11 -4.83
C SER A 860 -9.12 -7.13 -5.27
N THR A 861 -8.75 -6.29 -6.22
CA THR A 861 -7.38 -6.16 -6.74
C THR A 861 -6.64 -4.98 -6.10
N ALA A 862 -7.20 -4.37 -5.06
CA ALA A 862 -6.66 -3.15 -4.51
C ALA A 862 -5.22 -3.33 -4.01
N ASN A 863 -4.35 -2.36 -4.30
CA ASN A 863 -2.99 -2.31 -3.77
C ASN A 863 -3.04 -1.85 -2.31
N HIS A 864 -3.19 -2.80 -1.38
CA HIS A 864 -3.28 -2.51 0.05
C HIS A 864 -1.97 -1.94 0.61
N HIS A 865 -0.82 -2.37 0.07
CA HIS A 865 0.51 -1.95 0.54
C HIS A 865 0.69 -0.45 0.38
N ILE A 866 0.44 0.10 -0.82
CA ILE A 866 0.63 1.54 -1.07
C ILE A 866 -0.37 2.40 -0.31
N LEU A 867 -1.65 2.00 -0.23
CA LEU A 867 -2.67 2.76 0.51
C LEU A 867 -2.36 2.80 2.02
N ARG A 868 -1.91 1.67 2.58
CA ARG A 868 -1.49 1.57 3.99
C ARG A 868 -0.26 2.45 4.27
N ILE A 869 0.75 2.42 3.39
CA ILE A 869 1.93 3.29 3.53
C ILE A 869 1.55 4.76 3.45
N LEU A 870 0.68 5.14 2.51
CA LEU A 870 0.24 6.52 2.34
C LEU A 870 -0.46 7.05 3.60
N SER A 871 -1.37 6.25 4.16
CA SER A 871 -2.05 6.63 5.38
C SER A 871 -1.11 6.73 6.57
N GLN A 872 -0.21 5.76 6.74
CA GLN A 872 0.78 5.79 7.82
C GLN A 872 1.73 6.99 7.70
N CYS A 873 2.26 7.27 6.51
CA CYS A 873 3.12 8.42 6.26
C CYS A 873 2.37 9.75 6.44
N GLY A 874 1.06 9.75 6.21
CA GLY A 874 0.19 10.91 6.37
C GLY A 874 -0.50 10.98 7.73
N ALA A 875 -0.01 10.27 8.75
CA ALA A 875 -0.58 10.25 10.10
C ALA A 875 -2.10 9.95 10.17
N GLY A 876 -2.62 9.19 9.21
CA GLY A 876 -3.98 8.67 9.18
C GLY A 876 -4.02 7.15 9.17
N VAL A 877 -5.19 6.58 8.91
CA VAL A 877 -5.44 5.13 8.92
C VAL A 877 -5.99 4.65 7.58
N PHE A 878 -5.57 3.45 7.19
CA PHE A 878 -6.07 2.72 6.04
C PHE A 878 -7.19 1.78 6.46
N GLU A 879 -8.31 1.85 5.76
CA GLU A 879 -9.42 0.92 5.91
C GLU A 879 -9.75 0.25 4.59
N TYR A 880 -9.87 -1.08 4.60
CA TYR A 880 -10.30 -1.83 3.44
C TYR A 880 -11.80 -2.08 3.45
N PHE A 881 -12.48 -1.55 2.42
CA PHE A 881 -13.91 -1.69 2.21
C PHE A 881 -14.16 -2.85 1.27
N ASN A 882 -14.13 -4.05 1.83
CA ASN A 882 -14.52 -5.21 1.07
C ASN A 882 -16.04 -5.17 0.83
N SER A 883 -16.47 -5.16 -0.43
CA SER A 883 -17.90 -5.32 -0.79
C SER A 883 -18.49 -6.64 -0.26
N LYS A 884 -17.57 -7.54 0.11
CA LYS A 884 -17.70 -8.87 0.66
C LYS A 884 -17.52 -8.94 2.19
N SER A 885 -17.64 -7.86 2.98
CA SER A 885 -17.59 -7.99 4.46
C SER A 885 -18.97 -7.88 5.10
N LYS A 886 -19.21 -8.61 6.20
CA LYS A 886 -20.49 -8.74 6.93
C LYS A 886 -20.96 -7.44 7.61
N HIS A 887 -20.04 -6.56 8.01
CA HIS A 887 -20.39 -5.33 8.71
C HIS A 887 -21.03 -4.33 7.74
N SER A 888 -22.08 -3.64 8.19
CA SER A 888 -22.50 -2.37 7.57
C SER A 888 -21.29 -1.43 7.61
N TRP A 889 -20.47 -1.48 6.57
CA TRP A 889 -19.25 -0.68 6.45
C TRP A 889 -19.59 0.81 6.60
N LYS A 890 -20.85 1.19 6.34
CA LYS A 890 -21.41 2.50 6.60
C LYS A 890 -21.32 2.87 8.08
N LYS A 891 -21.95 2.11 8.99
CA LYS A 891 -22.03 2.49 10.41
C LYS A 891 -20.76 2.18 11.22
N GLN A 892 -20.08 1.08 10.92
CA GLN A 892 -18.91 0.67 11.70
C GLN A 892 -17.63 1.27 11.10
N LYS A 893 -17.18 0.77 9.95
CA LYS A 893 -15.91 1.17 9.33
C LYS A 893 -15.84 2.65 8.91
N LEU A 894 -16.93 3.21 8.39
CA LEU A 894 -16.92 4.58 7.89
C LEU A 894 -17.31 5.58 8.98
N GLU A 895 -18.48 5.42 9.61
CA GLU A 895 -18.95 6.36 10.62
C GLU A 895 -18.19 6.28 11.94
N ARG A 896 -18.19 5.11 12.59
CA ARG A 896 -17.55 4.95 13.90
C ARG A 896 -16.03 4.98 13.80
N ASP A 897 -15.44 4.36 12.79
CA ASP A 897 -13.98 4.25 12.71
C ASP A 897 -13.37 5.46 11.97
N GLN A 898 -13.50 5.55 10.63
CA GLN A 898 -12.79 6.59 9.86
C GLN A 898 -13.26 8.03 10.14
N MET A 899 -14.55 8.30 10.16
CA MET A 899 -15.08 9.67 10.33
C MET A 899 -14.88 10.21 11.74
N THR A 900 -14.96 9.35 12.78
CA THR A 900 -14.58 9.73 14.15
C THR A 900 -13.10 10.07 14.24
N ARG A 901 -12.22 9.24 13.66
CA ARG A 901 -10.76 9.48 13.62
C ARG A 901 -10.43 10.81 12.95
N LEU A 902 -11.04 11.08 11.80
CA LEU A 902 -10.93 12.34 11.04
C LEU A 902 -11.22 13.59 11.90
N CYS A 903 -12.18 13.50 12.81
CA CYS A 903 -12.61 14.60 13.68
C CYS A 903 -11.86 14.67 15.01
N SER A 904 -11.05 13.67 15.35
CA SER A 904 -10.37 13.56 16.64
C SER A 904 -8.89 13.94 16.58
N PRO A 905 -8.27 14.33 17.72
CA PRO A 905 -6.83 14.49 17.82
C PRO A 905 -6.12 13.16 17.53
N SER A 906 -4.93 13.23 16.95
CA SER A 906 -4.09 12.05 16.72
C SER A 906 -2.98 11.94 17.76
N CYS A 907 -2.77 10.73 18.26
CA CYS A 907 -1.59 10.27 18.96
C CYS A 907 -0.73 9.51 17.93
N HIS A 908 0.40 10.07 17.51
CA HIS A 908 1.23 9.49 16.45
C HIS A 908 2.69 9.34 16.89
N SER A 909 3.51 8.74 16.02
CA SER A 909 4.91 8.42 16.31
C SER A 909 5.06 7.56 17.58
N VAL A 910 4.13 6.64 17.79
CA VAL A 910 4.09 5.79 18.98
C VAL A 910 5.24 4.78 18.91
N SER A 911 5.98 4.63 20.00
CA SER A 911 7.06 3.65 20.15
C SER A 911 7.08 3.08 21.56
N VAL A 912 7.58 1.85 21.69
CA VAL A 912 7.68 1.15 22.96
C VAL A 912 9.13 0.79 23.21
N LYS A 913 9.61 1.08 24.42
CA LYS A 913 10.92 0.68 24.92
C LYS A 913 10.71 -0.37 26.00
N TRP A 914 11.16 -1.60 25.71
CA TRP A 914 11.16 -2.71 26.66
C TRP A 914 12.39 -2.64 27.57
N GLN A 915 12.20 -3.02 28.83
CA GLN A 915 13.29 -3.13 29.79
C GLN A 915 13.36 -4.57 30.30
N GLN A 916 14.49 -5.21 30.03
CA GLN A 916 14.80 -6.59 30.40
C GLN A 916 15.78 -6.59 31.57
N LEU A 917 15.65 -7.58 32.48
CA LEU A 917 16.51 -7.69 33.65
C LEU A 917 17.96 -8.08 33.29
N SER A 918 18.16 -8.80 32.18
CA SER A 918 19.47 -9.30 31.74
C SER A 918 19.98 -8.53 30.50
N PRO A 919 21.22 -7.99 30.52
CA PRO A 919 21.83 -7.36 29.34
C PRO A 919 22.18 -8.36 28.24
N ASP A 920 22.26 -9.66 28.54
CA ASP A 920 22.54 -10.74 27.58
C ASP A 920 21.25 -11.31 26.94
N ALA A 921 20.08 -10.74 27.22
CA ALA A 921 18.82 -11.20 26.68
C ALA A 921 18.73 -10.94 25.16
N PRO A 922 18.06 -11.83 24.39
CA PRO A 922 17.84 -11.61 22.97
C PRO A 922 16.99 -10.35 22.73
N GLU A 923 17.14 -9.76 21.54
CA GLU A 923 16.39 -8.57 21.17
C GLU A 923 14.87 -8.79 21.28
N PRO A 924 14.13 -7.83 21.85
CA PRO A 924 12.68 -7.81 21.88
C PRO A 924 12.03 -8.08 20.52
N LEU A 925 11.36 -9.22 20.36
CA LEU A 925 10.48 -9.46 19.22
C LEU A 925 9.11 -8.88 19.51
N GLN A 926 8.74 -7.80 18.84
CA GLN A 926 7.49 -7.06 19.06
C GLN A 926 6.60 -7.08 17.82
N ALA A 927 5.29 -7.18 18.04
CA ALA A 927 4.25 -6.88 17.06
C ALA A 927 3.17 -5.93 17.66
N PRO A 928 2.68 -4.92 16.92
CA PRO A 928 3.09 -4.58 15.58
C PRO A 928 4.51 -3.98 15.55
N ALA A 929 5.28 -4.33 14.51
CA ALA A 929 6.64 -3.83 14.28
C ALA A 929 6.64 -2.32 14.02
N GLN A 930 5.57 -1.81 13.42
CA GLN A 930 5.31 -0.38 13.29
C GLN A 930 3.95 -0.05 13.89
N VAL A 931 3.95 0.76 14.95
CA VAL A 931 2.73 1.21 15.60
C VAL A 931 2.10 2.33 14.78
N GLN A 932 0.82 2.19 14.45
CA GLN A 932 0.07 3.19 13.69
C GLN A 932 -0.36 4.36 14.58
N SER A 933 -0.80 5.46 13.95
CA SER A 933 -1.43 6.56 14.67
C SER A 933 -2.72 6.08 15.35
N LEU A 934 -2.92 6.50 16.59
CA LEU A 934 -4.09 6.23 17.40
C LEU A 934 -4.93 7.49 17.54
N PHE A 935 -6.24 7.30 17.65
CA PHE A 935 -7.21 8.37 17.83
C PHE A 935 -8.03 8.11 19.09
N HIS A 936 -8.94 9.03 19.42
CA HIS A 936 -9.81 8.88 20.58
C HIS A 936 -10.59 7.56 20.52
N ASN A 937 -10.56 6.78 21.61
CA ASN A 937 -11.13 5.44 21.73
C ASN A 937 -10.51 4.34 20.84
N ASP A 938 -9.46 4.62 20.06
CA ASP A 938 -8.68 3.53 19.49
C ASP A 938 -7.91 2.82 20.61
N ARG A 939 -7.82 1.48 20.51
CA ARG A 939 -6.96 0.67 21.38
C ARG A 939 -5.79 0.13 20.60
N LEU A 940 -4.62 0.29 21.18
CA LEU A 940 -3.40 -0.39 20.78
C LEU A 940 -3.15 -1.59 21.69
N LEU A 941 -3.02 -2.77 21.07
CA LEU A 941 -2.42 -3.95 21.69
C LEU A 941 -1.04 -4.15 21.10
N VAL A 942 -0.02 -4.18 21.96
CA VAL A 942 1.36 -4.50 21.57
C VAL A 942 1.76 -5.80 22.22
N TYR A 943 2.12 -6.78 21.42
CA TYR A 943 2.59 -8.08 21.85
C TYR A 943 4.10 -8.18 21.71
N GLY A 944 4.75 -8.99 22.54
CA GLY A 944 6.14 -9.33 22.33
C GLY A 944 6.63 -10.56 23.07
N PHE A 945 7.63 -11.23 22.49
CA PHE A 945 8.43 -12.23 23.20
C PHE A 945 9.60 -11.51 23.85
N ILE A 946 9.44 -11.17 25.13
CA ILE A 946 10.39 -10.35 25.88
C ILE A 946 10.82 -11.14 27.12
N PRO A 947 11.91 -11.93 27.03
CA PRO A 947 12.40 -12.70 28.17
C PRO A 947 12.76 -11.77 29.34
N HIS A 948 12.30 -12.13 30.54
CA HIS A 948 12.56 -11.41 31.78
C HIS A 948 12.13 -9.93 31.73
N CYS A 949 10.98 -9.67 31.10
CA CYS A 949 10.42 -8.33 31.04
C CYS A 949 9.97 -7.86 32.43
N THR A 950 10.42 -6.68 32.84
CA THR A 950 9.99 -6.04 34.09
C THR A 950 9.14 -4.80 33.83
N GLN A 951 9.44 -4.08 32.77
CA GLN A 951 8.85 -2.78 32.49
C GLN A 951 8.81 -2.50 30.98
N ALA A 952 7.80 -1.74 30.56
CA ALA A 952 7.72 -1.14 29.24
C ALA A 952 7.39 0.36 29.36
N THR A 953 8.08 1.18 28.58
CA THR A 953 7.84 2.62 28.47
C THR A 953 7.33 2.95 27.07
N LEU A 954 6.15 3.54 26.98
CA LEU A 954 5.55 4.00 25.74
C LEU A 954 5.85 5.49 25.55
N TYR A 955 6.27 5.86 24.35
CA TYR A 955 6.49 7.24 23.91
C TYR A 955 5.55 7.55 22.74
N ALA A 956 4.97 8.74 22.71
CA ALA A 956 4.15 9.20 21.60
C ALA A 956 4.17 10.73 21.48
N LEU A 957 3.66 11.25 20.36
CA LEU A 957 3.35 12.66 20.17
C LEU A 957 1.83 12.83 20.18
N ILE A 958 1.31 13.61 21.12
CA ILE A 958 -0.10 14.00 21.20
C ILE A 958 -0.18 15.50 20.95
N GLN A 959 -0.82 15.91 19.86
CA GLN A 959 -0.90 17.33 19.46
C GLN A 959 0.49 18.01 19.41
N GLU A 960 1.50 17.33 18.84
CA GLU A 960 2.90 17.79 18.76
C GLU A 960 3.60 17.98 20.13
N LYS A 961 3.03 17.46 21.23
CA LYS A 961 3.68 17.40 22.54
C LYS A 961 4.12 15.98 22.84
N GLU A 962 5.32 15.84 23.40
CA GLU A 962 5.83 14.55 23.85
C GLU A 962 4.98 14.02 25.02
N PHE A 963 4.51 12.79 24.86
CA PHE A 963 3.82 12.01 25.86
C PHE A 963 4.64 10.76 26.16
N SER A 964 4.81 10.43 27.44
CA SER A 964 5.44 9.18 27.86
C SER A 964 4.72 8.58 29.04
N THR A 965 4.47 7.27 29.01
CA THR A 965 3.91 6.53 30.13
C THR A 965 4.65 5.21 30.32
N MET A 966 4.63 4.69 31.54
CA MET A 966 5.37 3.51 31.96
C MET A 966 4.43 2.52 32.61
N VAL A 967 4.59 1.24 32.27
CA VAL A 967 3.90 0.12 32.92
C VAL A 967 4.92 -0.90 33.39
N SER A 968 4.65 -1.52 34.53
CA SER A 968 5.49 -2.56 35.13
C SER A 968 4.64 -3.74 35.58
N THR A 969 5.27 -4.90 35.71
CA THR A 969 4.64 -6.09 36.29
C THR A 969 5.57 -6.69 37.35
N THR A 970 4.98 -7.34 38.34
CA THR A 970 5.69 -8.12 39.36
C THR A 970 5.53 -9.62 39.08
N GLU A 971 6.43 -10.45 39.62
CA GLU A 971 6.36 -11.91 39.45
C GLU A 971 5.02 -12.53 39.88
N LEU A 972 4.34 -11.93 40.87
CA LEU A 972 3.04 -12.38 41.38
C LEU A 972 1.87 -12.07 40.43
N GLN A 973 2.04 -11.10 39.54
CA GLN A 973 1.03 -10.69 38.56
C GLN A 973 1.19 -11.43 37.22
N LYS A 974 2.27 -12.21 37.06
CA LYS A 974 2.50 -13.00 35.86
C LYS A 974 1.52 -14.17 35.81
N THR A 975 0.79 -14.28 34.71
CA THR A 975 -0.10 -15.42 34.46
C THR A 975 0.70 -16.61 33.94
N THR A 976 0.16 -17.81 34.05
CA THR A 976 0.73 -19.02 33.42
C THR A 976 -0.25 -19.54 32.39
N GLY A 977 0.22 -19.79 31.17
CA GLY A 977 -0.63 -20.22 30.06
C GLY A 977 0.04 -20.11 28.71
N THR A 978 -0.75 -20.27 27.65
CA THR A 978 -0.28 -20.15 26.26
C THR A 978 -1.13 -19.17 25.43
N MET A 979 -2.09 -18.47 26.03
CA MET A 979 -3.03 -17.61 25.30
C MET A 979 -2.32 -16.38 24.74
N ILE A 980 -1.58 -15.68 25.59
CA ILE A 980 -0.80 -14.51 25.18
C ILE A 980 0.37 -14.94 24.28
N HIS A 981 1.01 -16.09 24.52
CA HIS A 981 2.04 -16.63 23.61
C HIS A 981 1.50 -16.83 22.19
N LYS A 982 0.34 -17.49 22.06
CA LYS A 982 -0.31 -17.73 20.76
C LYS A 982 -0.74 -16.42 20.10
N LEU A 983 -1.23 -15.44 20.87
CA LEU A 983 -1.57 -14.11 20.34
C LEU A 983 -0.33 -13.33 19.90
N THR A 984 0.78 -13.41 20.62
CA THR A 984 2.06 -12.81 20.22
C THR A 984 2.55 -13.41 18.91
N ALA A 985 2.52 -14.74 18.78
CA ALA A 985 2.86 -15.40 17.52
C ALA A 985 1.88 -14.99 16.39
N ARG A 986 0.57 -14.93 16.66
CA ARG A 986 -0.42 -14.45 15.66
C ARG A 986 -0.16 -13.00 15.26
N ALA A 987 0.19 -12.12 16.18
CA ALA A 987 0.49 -10.73 15.89
C ALA A 987 1.74 -10.57 15.00
N LEU A 988 2.79 -11.36 15.25
CA LEU A 988 3.98 -11.42 14.38
C LEU A 988 3.65 -11.97 12.98
N ILE A 989 2.79 -13.00 12.90
CA ILE A 989 2.29 -13.51 11.62
C ILE A 989 1.45 -12.46 10.90
N ARG A 990 0.63 -11.67 11.62
CA ARG A 990 -0.16 -10.58 11.05
C ARG A 990 0.73 -9.46 10.51
N ASP A 991 1.85 -9.14 11.16
CA ASP A 991 2.85 -8.20 10.62
C ASP A 991 3.46 -8.70 9.31
N TYR A 992 3.61 -10.01 9.15
CA TYR A 992 4.00 -10.58 7.87
C TYR A 992 2.89 -10.47 6.82
N GLU A 993 1.64 -10.80 7.18
CA GLU A 993 0.50 -10.84 6.26
C GLU A 993 0.11 -9.44 5.78
N ASP A 994 -0.06 -8.53 6.74
CA ASP A 994 -0.63 -7.19 6.60
C ASP A 994 0.34 -6.05 6.97
N GLY A 995 1.47 -6.32 7.60
CA GLY A 995 2.40 -5.25 7.98
C GLY A 995 3.15 -4.65 6.79
N ILE A 996 3.86 -3.55 7.05
CA ILE A 996 4.76 -2.92 6.09
C ILE A 996 6.20 -3.31 6.44
N LEU A 997 6.71 -4.34 5.76
CA LEU A 997 8.10 -4.79 5.96
C LEU A 997 9.14 -3.88 5.30
N HIS A 998 8.74 -3.12 4.27
CA HIS A 998 9.59 -2.20 3.53
C HIS A 998 8.74 -1.20 2.72
N GLU A 999 9.24 0.03 2.51
CA GLU A 999 8.55 1.08 1.75
C GLU A 999 8.37 0.76 0.26
N ASN A 1000 9.42 0.24 -0.37
CA ASN A 1000 9.37 -0.27 -1.75
C ASN A 1000 8.71 -1.66 -1.82
N GLU A 1001 7.72 -1.82 -2.70
CA GLU A 1001 6.93 -3.05 -2.89
C GLU A 1001 7.78 -4.29 -3.22
N ARG A 1002 8.75 -4.19 -4.12
CA ARG A 1002 9.62 -5.32 -4.50
C ARG A 1002 10.44 -5.82 -3.30
N ASN A 1003 11.02 -4.91 -2.54
CA ASN A 1003 11.77 -5.25 -1.32
C ASN A 1003 10.85 -5.76 -0.21
N HIS A 1004 9.61 -5.28 -0.15
CA HIS A 1004 8.59 -5.78 0.76
C HIS A 1004 8.29 -7.26 0.47
N GLU A 1005 8.05 -7.61 -0.81
CA GLU A 1005 7.83 -8.99 -1.23
C GLU A 1005 9.08 -9.88 -1.04
N MET A 1006 10.28 -9.36 -1.31
CA MET A 1006 11.53 -10.08 -1.00
C MET A 1006 11.63 -10.40 0.50
N LYS A 1007 11.38 -9.42 1.39
CA LYS A 1007 11.40 -9.64 2.84
C LYS A 1007 10.32 -10.61 3.30
N LYS A 1008 9.11 -10.56 2.71
CA LYS A 1008 8.08 -11.58 2.92
C LYS A 1008 8.64 -12.95 2.57
N GLN A 1009 9.25 -13.11 1.40
CA GLN A 1009 9.80 -14.41 1.01
C GLN A 1009 10.87 -14.92 1.98
N VAL A 1010 11.75 -14.05 2.51
CA VAL A 1010 12.74 -14.41 3.55
C VAL A 1010 12.05 -14.87 4.84
N LEU A 1011 11.04 -14.15 5.31
CA LEU A 1011 10.35 -14.43 6.57
C LEU A 1011 9.40 -15.64 6.48
N LYS A 1012 9.01 -16.09 5.28
CA LYS A 1012 8.04 -17.18 5.08
C LYS A 1012 8.37 -18.43 5.91
N SER A 1013 9.64 -18.82 5.96
CA SER A 1013 10.10 -19.98 6.73
C SER A 1013 9.93 -19.80 8.24
N LEU A 1014 10.25 -18.60 8.75
CA LEU A 1014 10.03 -18.24 10.15
C LEU A 1014 8.54 -18.23 10.50
N ILE A 1015 7.68 -17.73 9.60
CA ILE A 1015 6.23 -17.71 9.79
C ILE A 1015 5.65 -19.13 9.87
N ILE A 1016 6.07 -20.03 8.97
CA ILE A 1016 5.69 -21.45 9.03
C ILE A 1016 6.16 -22.07 10.36
N LYS A 1017 7.39 -21.79 10.78
CA LYS A 1017 7.94 -22.27 12.06
C LYS A 1017 7.12 -21.77 13.26
N LEU A 1018 6.86 -20.46 13.35
CA LEU A 1018 6.06 -19.85 14.41
C LEU A 1018 4.65 -20.42 14.45
N SER A 1019 4.03 -20.61 13.28
CA SER A 1019 2.73 -21.26 13.13
C SER A 1019 2.74 -22.67 13.69
N LYS A 1020 3.71 -23.51 13.30
CA LYS A 1020 3.80 -24.90 13.79
C LYS A 1020 4.06 -24.96 15.31
N GLU A 1021 4.99 -24.16 15.82
CA GLU A 1021 5.36 -24.14 17.24
C GLU A 1021 4.22 -23.69 18.18
N ASN A 1022 3.31 -22.85 17.68
CA ASN A 1022 2.18 -22.31 18.44
C ASN A 1022 0.83 -22.91 18.00
N CYS A 1023 0.86 -23.92 17.12
CA CYS A 1023 -0.32 -24.56 16.53
C CYS A 1023 -1.30 -23.57 15.89
N LEU A 1024 -0.84 -22.54 15.18
CA LEU A 1024 -1.69 -21.50 14.60
C LEU A 1024 -1.97 -21.75 13.13
N LEU A 1025 -3.24 -21.86 12.74
CA LEU A 1025 -3.64 -21.91 11.34
C LEU A 1025 -3.27 -20.60 10.61
N THR A 1026 -2.69 -20.70 9.42
CA THR A 1026 -2.30 -19.54 8.59
C THR A 1026 -2.59 -19.79 7.11
N GLN A 1027 -2.31 -18.82 6.24
CA GLN A 1027 -2.32 -19.04 4.79
C GLN A 1027 -1.31 -20.11 4.29
N PHE A 1028 -0.30 -20.47 5.09
CA PHE A 1028 0.74 -21.44 4.72
C PHE A 1028 0.62 -22.79 5.43
N THR A 1029 -0.27 -22.92 6.41
CA THR A 1029 -0.37 -24.10 7.26
C THR A 1029 -1.82 -24.50 7.47
N SER A 1030 -2.06 -25.80 7.55
CA SER A 1030 -3.39 -26.40 7.67
C SER A 1030 -3.38 -27.46 8.75
N PHE A 1031 -4.49 -27.62 9.47
CA PHE A 1031 -4.64 -28.80 10.34
C PHE A 1031 -5.05 -29.99 9.51
N VAL A 1032 -4.38 -31.13 9.69
CA VAL A 1032 -4.78 -32.40 9.11
C VAL A 1032 -4.86 -33.46 10.21
N ALA A 1033 -5.89 -34.31 10.13
CA ALA A 1033 -6.09 -35.42 11.04
C ALA A 1033 -6.55 -36.64 10.24
N VAL A 1034 -5.95 -37.81 10.48
CA VAL A 1034 -6.26 -39.05 9.73
C VAL A 1034 -6.75 -40.12 10.70
N GLU A 1035 -7.97 -40.60 10.46
CA GLU A 1035 -8.55 -41.76 11.12
C GLU A 1035 -8.20 -43.02 10.34
N LYS A 1036 -7.19 -43.78 10.80
CA LYS A 1036 -6.93 -45.11 10.27
C LYS A 1036 -8.07 -46.06 10.67
N ARG A 1037 -8.60 -46.76 9.68
CA ARG A 1037 -9.69 -47.74 9.82
C ARG A 1037 -9.18 -49.09 9.32
N ASP A 1038 -9.48 -50.15 10.07
CA ASP A 1038 -9.20 -51.53 9.67
C ASP A 1038 -10.45 -52.15 9.04
N ASP A 1039 -10.28 -53.02 8.03
CA ASP A 1039 -11.39 -53.65 7.28
C ASP A 1039 -12.37 -54.47 8.16
N ASN A 1040 -11.97 -54.82 9.40
CA ASN A 1040 -12.73 -55.63 10.35
C ASN A 1040 -13.34 -54.82 11.53
N GLU A 1041 -13.21 -53.50 11.57
CA GLU A 1041 -13.82 -52.69 12.64
C GLU A 1041 -15.34 -52.59 12.46
N ALA A 1042 -16.10 -53.08 13.46
CA ALA A 1042 -17.55 -52.90 13.48
C ALA A 1042 -17.89 -51.39 13.56
N PRO A 1043 -18.84 -50.88 12.76
CA PRO A 1043 -19.06 -49.44 12.58
C PRO A 1043 -19.58 -48.67 13.82
N PHE A 1044 -19.90 -49.34 14.93
CA PHE A 1044 -20.49 -48.72 16.12
C PHE A 1044 -19.94 -49.24 17.46
N PRO A 1045 -18.69 -48.93 17.85
CA PRO A 1045 -18.33 -48.87 19.26
C PRO A 1045 -18.82 -47.54 19.84
N ASN A 1046 -19.56 -47.58 20.95
CA ASN A 1046 -20.06 -46.48 21.80
C ASN A 1046 -20.05 -45.03 21.24
N ILE A 1047 -21.24 -44.42 21.18
CA ILE A 1047 -21.39 -42.98 20.99
C ILE A 1047 -20.64 -42.27 22.13
N PRO A 1048 -19.66 -41.38 21.85
CA PRO A 1048 -18.99 -40.64 22.90
C PRO A 1048 -20.01 -39.85 23.72
N ASN A 1049 -19.88 -39.86 25.04
CA ASN A 1049 -20.72 -39.02 25.89
C ASN A 1049 -20.32 -37.55 25.71
N ILE A 1050 -20.97 -36.89 24.75
CA ILE A 1050 -20.67 -35.51 24.33
C ILE A 1050 -20.73 -34.56 25.54
N LEU A 1051 -21.70 -34.73 26.44
CA LEU A 1051 -21.84 -33.91 27.64
C LEU A 1051 -20.65 -34.05 28.60
N GLU A 1052 -20.11 -35.25 28.72
CA GLU A 1052 -18.93 -35.52 29.55
C GLU A 1052 -17.66 -34.92 28.94
N LEU A 1053 -17.51 -34.96 27.61
CA LEU A 1053 -16.41 -34.31 26.91
C LEU A 1053 -16.46 -32.78 27.06
N ILE A 1054 -17.66 -32.19 27.01
CA ILE A 1054 -17.86 -30.75 27.25
C ILE A 1054 -17.59 -30.39 28.72
N ALA A 1055 -17.97 -31.25 29.67
CA ALA A 1055 -17.78 -31.02 31.09
C ALA A 1055 -16.30 -31.07 31.53
N LYS A 1056 -15.43 -31.74 30.76
CA LYS A 1056 -13.97 -31.72 31.01
C LYS A 1056 -13.34 -30.34 30.82
N GLU A 1057 -13.91 -29.49 29.97
CA GLU A 1057 -13.51 -28.09 29.80
C GLU A 1057 -14.24 -27.22 30.82
N ASP A 1058 -13.79 -27.26 32.07
CA ASP A 1058 -14.33 -26.42 33.13
C ASP A 1058 -13.75 -25.00 33.07
N VAL A 1059 -14.64 -24.02 33.03
CA VAL A 1059 -14.32 -22.59 32.99
C VAL A 1059 -14.73 -21.88 34.28
N ASP A 1060 -15.36 -22.61 35.21
CA ASP A 1060 -15.87 -22.04 36.44
C ASP A 1060 -14.80 -21.98 37.54
N PHE A 1061 -14.10 -20.85 37.61
CA PHE A 1061 -13.15 -20.59 38.70
C PHE A 1061 -13.82 -19.98 39.96
N LEU A 1062 -15.15 -19.77 39.97
CA LEU A 1062 -15.91 -19.25 41.11
C LEU A 1062 -16.93 -20.27 41.66
N PRO A 1063 -16.57 -21.54 41.91
CA PRO A 1063 -17.53 -22.57 42.32
C PRO A 1063 -18.15 -22.28 43.69
N TYR A 1064 -17.52 -21.41 44.49
CA TYR A 1064 -17.96 -21.01 45.82
C TYR A 1064 -19.05 -19.91 45.82
N MET A 1065 -19.40 -19.33 44.66
CA MET A 1065 -20.45 -18.31 44.53
C MET A 1065 -21.71 -18.87 43.86
N SER A 1066 -22.88 -18.50 44.36
CA SER A 1066 -24.16 -18.77 43.71
C SER A 1066 -24.40 -17.81 42.54
N TRP A 1067 -25.22 -18.24 41.58
CA TRP A 1067 -25.73 -17.37 40.52
C TRP A 1067 -26.57 -16.23 41.12
N GLN A 1068 -26.47 -15.03 40.55
CA GLN A 1068 -27.33 -13.91 40.94
C GLN A 1068 -28.80 -14.23 40.60
N GLU A 1069 -29.70 -14.11 41.58
CA GLU A 1069 -31.15 -14.27 41.38
C GLU A 1069 -31.73 -13.00 40.73
N LYS A 1070 -32.56 -13.15 39.68
CA LYS A 1070 -33.38 -12.04 39.15
C LYS A 1070 -34.32 -11.60 40.29
N GLN A 1071 -34.10 -10.43 40.88
CA GLN A 1071 -35.13 -9.83 41.74
C GLN A 1071 -36.39 -9.62 40.89
N PRO A 1072 -37.56 -10.18 41.27
CA PRO A 1072 -38.80 -9.87 40.58
C PRO A 1072 -39.11 -8.38 40.77
N ASP A 1073 -39.37 -7.67 39.67
CA ASP A 1073 -39.60 -6.22 39.58
C ASP A 1073 -40.38 -5.66 40.79
N ALA A 1074 -39.65 -5.04 41.72
CA ALA A 1074 -40.24 -4.22 42.75
C ALA A 1074 -40.56 -2.84 42.14
N SER A 1075 -41.80 -2.69 41.69
CA SER A 1075 -42.57 -1.44 41.59
C SER A 1075 -41.80 -0.19 41.13
N ILE A 1076 -42.10 0.22 39.89
CA ILE A 1076 -41.87 1.57 39.35
C ILE A 1076 -42.39 2.62 40.33
N THR A 1077 -41.50 3.25 41.10
CA THR A 1077 -41.73 4.57 41.67
C THR A 1077 -41.03 5.59 40.79
N GLN A 1078 -41.83 6.32 40.02
CA GLN A 1078 -41.42 7.51 39.29
C GLN A 1078 -40.75 8.50 40.25
N VAL A 1079 -39.43 8.64 40.14
CA VAL A 1079 -38.73 9.81 40.67
C VAL A 1079 -38.37 10.69 39.47
N ASN A 1080 -39.18 11.73 39.27
CA ASN A 1080 -38.84 12.87 38.42
C ASN A 1080 -37.55 13.51 38.97
N VAL A 1081 -36.47 13.45 38.21
CA VAL A 1081 -35.31 14.33 38.42
C VAL A 1081 -35.13 15.17 37.15
N ASN A 1082 -35.55 16.44 37.26
CA ASN A 1082 -35.21 17.51 36.33
C ASN A 1082 -33.68 17.66 36.29
N TYR A 1083 -33.07 17.41 35.14
CA TYR A 1083 -31.73 17.92 34.85
C TYR A 1083 -31.85 19.27 34.17
N GLN A 1084 -31.62 20.32 34.95
CA GLN A 1084 -31.24 21.64 34.46
C GLN A 1084 -29.88 21.53 33.75
N ILE A 1085 -29.85 22.03 32.53
CA ILE A 1085 -28.68 22.20 31.69
C ILE A 1085 -27.77 23.26 32.34
N HIS A 1086 -26.51 22.90 32.59
CA HIS A 1086 -25.39 23.83 32.63
C HIS A 1086 -24.19 23.25 31.91
#